data_AF-A0AAU5YE74-F1
#
_entry.id   AF-A0AAU5YE74-F1
#
_cell.length_a   1.000
_cell.length_b   1.000
_cell.length_c   1.000
_cell.angle_alpha   90.00
_cell.angle_beta   90.00
_cell.angle_gamma   90.00
#
_symmetry.space_group_name_H-M   'P 1'
#
loop_
_entity.id
_entity.type
_entity.pdbx_description
1 polymer ?
#
loop_
_entity_poly.entity_id
_entity_poly.type
_entity_poly.pdbx_seq_one_letter_code
_entity_poly.pdbx_strand_id
1 'polypeptide(L)'
;MFTGIDEVDWASLRHAYGSARDVPALLRGLASAEPGERAAALDRMYDAVHHEGKVYDSTLACVPFLLALAADERVRERGGLVELLVSIGECADAAVREGAEVFVGLAGDPDPGVRRAAAAAVVRFLDEPARVLALLRERLAVERDDRLVIVLVENLGHFARRHPGQAAEAVELLAARSGPPYGPGPRLAALGQLAGCAPGRLPADLVPTVLGLVGERSAHHPCRPGAAGASAVHSLVDRLRRLRPSDEEGTRLLRTLHTALDDRLPDRIALLHGQLTSPCPTDRCNAVLLAAALLREWRGDHSATVALIGEQLRPEAGEDEGRLRDTAVSVLAELFALAAPAADRLHALVAARPDQWIRRWRPEAPLLAGPLHALARSGDPRAVPVLAQVLAGPVVPRDLGTAVADLGAPAAPLGPALRRALAAVPLDSPDTATPLLSALRALRDAEAVPEVLRRLTGARTGLGERHIRAAVEALGAFGAGAREAVPVLRGLLDGEHALAAAAALWAVEGDVSAVLPVLLRELGHEDASHRVLAARSLELLGPEAHPALPALRRVIETGSGPERAAAACAVCRITGEVEPAVGGALRSAWAQHPRTRTAIATCLTALGPTAAAPLHDLAATELTVPRRHTTHTTRPGGHRSHDIPRDEALLRLCRELVRGA
;
A
#
# COMPACT_ATOMS: atom_id res chain seq x y z
N MET A 1 -42.45 13.24 -12.75
CA MET A 1 -41.36 12.33 -12.29
C MET A 1 -41.39 10.94 -12.93
N PHE A 2 -42.51 10.23 -13.06
CA PHE A 2 -42.53 8.84 -13.62
C PHE A 2 -43.21 8.66 -14.98
N THR A 3 -43.35 9.73 -15.77
CA THR A 3 -43.95 9.64 -17.11
C THR A 3 -43.13 8.70 -17.99
N GLY A 4 -43.77 7.73 -18.64
CA GLY A 4 -43.11 6.73 -19.48
C GLY A 4 -42.42 5.58 -18.72
N ILE A 5 -42.52 5.51 -17.38
CA ILE A 5 -41.85 4.43 -16.61
C ILE A 5 -42.39 3.05 -16.98
N ASP A 6 -43.69 2.94 -17.26
CA ASP A 6 -44.33 1.66 -17.59
C ASP A 6 -44.23 1.33 -19.10
N GLU A 7 -43.67 2.23 -19.92
CA GLU A 7 -43.40 2.02 -21.36
C GLU A 7 -42.06 1.32 -21.61
N VAL A 8 -41.15 1.36 -20.63
CA VAL A 8 -39.87 0.65 -20.68
C VAL A 8 -40.11 -0.83 -20.34
N ASP A 9 -39.64 -1.75 -21.19
CA ASP A 9 -39.70 -3.19 -20.92
C ASP A 9 -38.61 -3.61 -19.90
N TRP A 10 -38.81 -3.25 -18.64
CA TRP A 10 -37.89 -3.56 -17.53
C TRP A 10 -37.62 -5.05 -17.34
N ALA A 11 -38.55 -5.93 -17.77
CA ALA A 11 -38.36 -7.37 -17.65
C ALA A 11 -37.28 -7.89 -18.62
N SER A 12 -37.15 -7.24 -19.79
CA SER A 12 -36.10 -7.51 -20.77
C SER A 12 -34.73 -6.99 -20.37
N LEU A 13 -34.68 -5.91 -19.57
CA LEU A 13 -33.45 -5.29 -19.09
C LEU A 13 -32.83 -6.07 -17.93
N ARG A 14 -31.54 -5.85 -17.69
CA ARG A 14 -30.77 -6.52 -16.64
C ARG A 14 -30.05 -5.54 -15.72
N HIS A 15 -29.80 -6.00 -14.52
CA HIS A 15 -28.94 -5.39 -13.52
C HIS A 15 -28.02 -6.47 -12.93
N ALA A 16 -27.22 -6.16 -11.90
CA ALA A 16 -26.21 -7.08 -11.35
C ALA A 16 -26.75 -8.47 -10.93
N TYR A 17 -28.00 -8.56 -10.49
CA TYR A 17 -28.62 -9.78 -9.97
C TYR A 17 -29.63 -10.45 -10.92
N GLY A 18 -29.65 -10.08 -12.22
CA GLY A 18 -30.59 -10.65 -13.19
C GLY A 18 -31.54 -9.61 -13.78
N SER A 19 -32.81 -9.97 -13.96
CA SER A 19 -33.83 -9.10 -14.58
C SER A 19 -34.10 -7.84 -13.74
N ALA A 20 -34.32 -6.71 -14.42
CA ALA A 20 -34.57 -5.41 -13.81
C ALA A 20 -36.06 -5.12 -13.53
N ARG A 21 -36.91 -6.16 -13.45
CA ARG A 21 -38.37 -6.03 -13.25
C ARG A 21 -38.75 -5.33 -11.93
N ASP A 22 -37.86 -5.33 -10.95
CA ASP A 22 -38.00 -4.67 -9.65
C ASP A 22 -37.64 -3.17 -9.68
N VAL A 23 -36.91 -2.70 -10.69
CA VAL A 23 -36.42 -1.32 -10.79
C VAL A 23 -37.52 -0.25 -10.73
N PRO A 24 -38.70 -0.41 -11.37
CA PRO A 24 -39.78 0.56 -11.22
C PRO A 24 -40.26 0.75 -9.77
N ALA A 25 -40.22 -0.31 -8.95
CA ALA A 25 -40.55 -0.22 -7.54
C ALA A 25 -39.46 0.52 -6.76
N LEU A 26 -38.19 0.31 -7.10
CA LEU A 26 -37.07 1.06 -6.53
C LEU A 26 -37.17 2.56 -6.85
N LEU A 27 -37.40 2.92 -8.12
CA LEU A 27 -37.57 4.32 -8.54
C LEU A 27 -38.74 5.01 -7.83
N ARG A 28 -39.86 4.32 -7.64
CA ARG A 28 -40.99 4.82 -6.84
C ARG A 28 -40.64 4.93 -5.35
N GLY A 29 -39.90 3.96 -4.82
CA GLY A 29 -39.40 3.94 -3.43
C GLY A 29 -38.51 5.14 -3.09
N LEU A 30 -37.68 5.60 -4.04
CA LEU A 30 -36.87 6.82 -3.88
C LEU A 30 -37.71 8.09 -3.61
N ALA A 31 -38.98 8.10 -4.03
CA ALA A 31 -39.91 9.20 -3.81
C ALA A 31 -40.88 8.96 -2.63
N SER A 32 -40.70 7.88 -1.86
CA SER A 32 -41.58 7.53 -0.75
C SER A 32 -41.57 8.62 0.33
N ALA A 33 -42.72 8.79 0.99
CA ALA A 33 -42.83 9.62 2.18
C ALA A 33 -42.02 9.03 3.35
N GLU A 34 -41.88 7.70 3.40
CA GLU A 34 -41.20 6.97 4.46
C GLU A 34 -39.67 6.99 4.29
N PRO A 35 -38.89 7.52 5.26
CA PRO A 35 -37.43 7.59 5.15
C PRO A 35 -36.74 6.24 4.99
N GLY A 36 -37.25 5.20 5.66
CA GLY A 36 -36.68 3.85 5.57
C GLY A 36 -36.81 3.24 4.18
N GLU A 37 -37.92 3.49 3.49
CA GLU A 37 -38.14 3.01 2.12
C GLU A 37 -37.24 3.73 1.12
N ARG A 38 -37.05 5.05 1.28
CA ARG A 38 -36.12 5.82 0.44
C ARG A 38 -34.69 5.32 0.58
N ALA A 39 -34.23 5.14 1.82
CA ALA A 39 -32.88 4.65 2.10
C ALA A 39 -32.66 3.24 1.52
N ALA A 40 -33.60 2.32 1.76
CA ALA A 40 -33.52 0.96 1.23
C ALA A 40 -33.54 0.94 -0.31
N ALA A 41 -34.35 1.80 -0.94
CA ALA A 41 -34.37 1.93 -2.39
C ALA A 41 -33.04 2.48 -2.92
N LEU A 42 -32.45 3.49 -2.28
CA LEU A 42 -31.17 4.08 -2.68
C LEU A 42 -30.02 3.07 -2.54
N ASP A 43 -29.94 2.35 -1.41
CA ASP A 43 -28.96 1.28 -1.20
C ASP A 43 -29.10 0.21 -2.28
N ARG A 44 -30.33 -0.20 -2.58
CA ARG A 44 -30.58 -1.21 -3.61
C ARG A 44 -30.22 -0.72 -5.02
N MET A 45 -30.34 0.57 -5.31
CA MET A 45 -29.87 1.16 -6.56
C MET A 45 -28.34 1.07 -6.70
N TYR A 46 -27.59 1.35 -5.62
CA TYR A 46 -26.13 1.15 -5.61
C TYR A 46 -25.74 -0.33 -5.74
N ASP A 47 -26.47 -1.22 -5.07
CA ASP A 47 -26.13 -2.65 -5.07
C ASP A 47 -26.48 -3.35 -6.38
N ALA A 48 -27.63 -3.05 -6.98
CA ALA A 48 -28.16 -3.78 -8.11
C ALA A 48 -27.96 -3.05 -9.44
N VAL A 49 -28.34 -1.77 -9.49
CA VAL A 49 -28.37 -0.97 -10.74
C VAL A 49 -27.01 -0.30 -11.03
N HIS A 50 -26.22 0.03 -10.00
CA HIS A 50 -24.89 0.63 -10.13
C HIS A 50 -23.80 -0.19 -9.40
N HIS A 51 -23.69 -1.48 -9.74
CA HIS A 51 -22.81 -2.42 -9.04
C HIS A 51 -21.36 -2.39 -9.55
N GLU A 52 -20.41 -2.14 -8.65
CA GLU A 52 -18.95 -2.16 -8.92
C GLU A 52 -18.51 -1.33 -10.15
N GLY A 53 -19.21 -0.24 -10.44
CA GLY A 53 -18.91 0.63 -11.59
C GLY A 53 -19.27 0.03 -12.96
N LYS A 54 -20.00 -1.08 -13.02
CA LYS A 54 -20.52 -1.65 -14.29
C LYS A 54 -21.76 -0.88 -14.75
N VAL A 55 -21.88 -0.72 -16.07
CA VAL A 55 -23.08 -0.16 -16.72
C VAL A 55 -23.94 -1.31 -17.21
N TYR A 56 -25.19 -1.34 -16.75
CA TYR A 56 -26.23 -2.22 -17.29
C TYR A 56 -27.19 -1.41 -18.17
N ASP A 57 -27.95 -2.11 -19.01
CA ASP A 57 -29.04 -1.52 -19.79
C ASP A 57 -30.11 -0.91 -18.88
N SER A 58 -30.39 -1.51 -17.72
CA SER A 58 -31.25 -0.89 -16.70
C SER A 58 -30.63 0.37 -16.08
N THR A 59 -29.30 0.46 -15.97
CA THR A 59 -28.61 1.65 -15.43
C THR A 59 -28.88 2.86 -16.32
N LEU A 60 -28.76 2.69 -17.64
CA LEU A 60 -29.01 3.75 -18.62
C LEU A 60 -30.50 4.13 -18.63
N ALA A 61 -31.40 3.14 -18.60
CA ALA A 61 -32.84 3.37 -18.58
C ALA A 61 -33.32 4.15 -17.32
N CYS A 62 -32.60 4.04 -16.20
CA CYS A 62 -32.93 4.78 -14.97
C CYS A 62 -32.59 6.28 -15.03
N VAL A 63 -31.63 6.70 -15.85
CA VAL A 63 -31.07 8.06 -15.81
C VAL A 63 -32.14 9.15 -15.97
N PRO A 64 -33.06 9.10 -16.96
CA PRO A 64 -34.10 10.11 -17.12
C PRO A 64 -35.03 10.22 -15.90
N PHE A 65 -35.37 9.09 -15.27
CA PHE A 65 -36.23 9.07 -14.08
C PHE A 65 -35.51 9.62 -12.85
N LEU A 66 -34.23 9.28 -12.66
CA LEU A 66 -33.41 9.81 -11.58
C LEU A 66 -33.22 11.33 -11.71
N LEU A 67 -33.01 11.84 -12.93
CA LEU A 67 -32.97 13.29 -13.21
C LEU A 67 -34.30 13.96 -12.89
N ALA A 68 -35.42 13.37 -13.30
CA ALA A 68 -36.76 13.91 -13.02
C ALA A 68 -37.08 13.89 -11.52
N LEU A 69 -36.61 12.87 -10.79
CA LEU A 69 -36.72 12.79 -9.32
C LEU A 69 -35.88 13.85 -8.62
N ALA A 70 -34.65 14.05 -9.07
CA ALA A 70 -33.76 15.08 -8.52
C ALA A 70 -34.29 16.50 -8.75
N ALA A 71 -34.99 16.73 -9.86
CA ALA A 71 -35.59 18.02 -10.20
C ALA A 71 -36.90 18.33 -9.45
N ASP A 72 -37.60 17.34 -8.90
CA ASP A 72 -38.91 17.55 -8.26
C ASP A 72 -38.77 17.93 -6.78
N GLU A 73 -39.09 19.18 -6.45
CA GLU A 73 -38.97 19.73 -5.08
C GLU A 73 -39.78 18.98 -4.01
N ARG A 74 -40.76 18.16 -4.41
CA ARG A 74 -41.55 17.34 -3.47
C ARG A 74 -40.75 16.15 -2.95
N VAL A 75 -39.73 15.71 -3.68
CA VAL A 75 -38.86 14.60 -3.30
C VAL A 75 -37.91 15.06 -2.19
N ARG A 76 -37.82 14.26 -1.12
CA ARG A 76 -36.90 14.50 0.01
C ARG A 76 -35.54 13.87 -0.28
N GLU A 77 -34.50 14.35 0.39
CA GLU A 77 -33.13 13.77 0.32
C GLU A 77 -32.54 13.71 -1.10
N ARG A 78 -32.92 14.67 -1.96
CA ARG A 78 -32.50 14.74 -3.38
C ARG A 78 -30.98 14.77 -3.56
N GLY A 79 -30.21 15.18 -2.56
CA GLY A 79 -28.74 15.14 -2.60
C GLY A 79 -28.20 13.74 -2.90
N GLY A 80 -28.76 12.70 -2.27
CA GLY A 80 -28.34 11.31 -2.52
C GLY A 80 -28.65 10.83 -3.93
N LEU A 81 -29.71 11.36 -4.56
CA LEU A 81 -30.05 11.06 -5.96
C LEU A 81 -29.05 11.70 -6.93
N VAL A 82 -28.64 12.93 -6.65
CA VAL A 82 -27.61 13.62 -7.45
C VAL A 82 -26.26 12.93 -7.29
N GLU A 83 -25.90 12.48 -6.09
CA GLU A 83 -24.67 11.68 -5.86
C GLU A 83 -24.70 10.36 -6.64
N LEU A 84 -25.83 9.65 -6.66
CA LEU A 84 -26.01 8.44 -7.47
C LEU A 84 -25.86 8.74 -8.97
N LEU A 85 -26.46 9.84 -9.46
CA LEU A 85 -26.31 10.28 -10.86
C LEU A 85 -24.85 10.61 -11.21
N VAL A 86 -24.12 11.27 -10.31
CA VAL A 86 -22.68 11.55 -10.48
C VAL A 86 -21.89 10.24 -10.56
N SER A 87 -22.18 9.28 -9.68
CA SER A 87 -21.55 7.95 -9.65
C SER A 87 -21.85 7.17 -10.94
N ILE A 88 -23.10 7.16 -11.41
CA ILE A 88 -23.48 6.54 -12.70
C ILE A 88 -22.74 7.20 -13.86
N GLY A 89 -22.62 8.53 -13.87
CA GLY A 89 -21.88 9.24 -14.91
C GLY A 89 -20.37 9.01 -14.90
N GLU A 90 -19.82 8.31 -13.90
CA GLU A 90 -18.45 7.78 -13.98
C GLU A 90 -18.29 6.68 -15.02
N CYS A 91 -19.34 5.89 -15.25
CA CYS A 91 -19.34 4.79 -16.21
C CYS A 91 -20.29 5.01 -17.41
N ALA A 92 -21.29 5.89 -17.29
CA ALA A 92 -22.29 6.24 -18.31
C ALA A 92 -22.37 7.76 -18.58
N ASP A 93 -21.22 8.36 -18.87
CA ASP A 93 -21.03 9.82 -18.98
C ASP A 93 -21.99 10.50 -19.98
N ALA A 94 -22.20 9.92 -21.17
CA ALA A 94 -23.06 10.51 -22.21
C ALA A 94 -24.53 10.66 -21.78
N ALA A 95 -25.10 9.63 -21.13
CA ALA A 95 -26.50 9.65 -20.72
C ALA A 95 -26.79 10.71 -19.65
N VAL A 96 -25.84 10.93 -18.73
CA VAL A 96 -25.99 11.94 -17.68
C VAL A 96 -25.77 13.36 -18.22
N ARG A 97 -24.89 13.53 -19.22
CA ARG A 97 -24.66 14.81 -19.92
C ARG A 97 -25.91 15.36 -20.60
N GLU A 98 -26.72 14.49 -21.22
CA GLU A 98 -27.98 14.91 -21.86
C GLU A 98 -28.93 15.60 -20.88
N GLY A 99 -28.87 15.25 -19.60
CA GLY A 99 -29.67 15.83 -18.52
C GLY A 99 -29.00 16.96 -17.74
N ALA A 100 -27.85 17.49 -18.19
CA ALA A 100 -27.01 18.36 -17.36
C ALA A 100 -27.71 19.65 -16.90
N GLU A 101 -28.71 20.14 -17.63
CA GLU A 101 -29.52 21.31 -17.26
C GLU A 101 -30.23 21.15 -15.90
N VAL A 102 -30.58 19.92 -15.52
CA VAL A 102 -31.15 19.65 -14.20
C VAL A 102 -30.19 20.08 -13.09
N PHE A 103 -28.90 19.78 -13.24
CA PHE A 103 -27.90 20.15 -12.23
C PHE A 103 -27.69 21.67 -12.16
N VAL A 104 -27.87 22.40 -13.27
CA VAL A 104 -27.82 23.87 -13.28
C VAL A 104 -28.92 24.47 -12.40
N GLY A 105 -30.16 23.96 -12.52
CA GLY A 105 -31.26 24.36 -11.64
C GLY A 105 -30.99 24.03 -10.17
N LEU A 106 -30.44 22.85 -9.91
CA LEU A 106 -30.14 22.36 -8.55
C LEU A 106 -28.94 23.06 -7.89
N ALA A 107 -28.07 23.73 -8.66
CA ALA A 107 -26.96 24.49 -8.11
C ALA A 107 -27.41 25.64 -7.17
N GLY A 108 -28.67 26.08 -7.29
CA GLY A 108 -29.29 27.08 -6.44
C GLY A 108 -30.33 26.58 -5.44
N ASP A 109 -30.46 25.27 -5.27
CA ASP A 109 -31.48 24.66 -4.44
C ASP A 109 -31.42 25.16 -2.97
N PRO A 110 -32.56 25.33 -2.26
CA PRO A 110 -32.54 25.69 -0.84
C PRO A 110 -31.84 24.66 0.05
N ASP A 111 -31.81 23.38 -0.34
CA ASP A 111 -31.15 22.31 0.40
C ASP A 111 -29.62 22.31 0.17
N PRO A 112 -28.79 22.50 1.22
CA PRO A 112 -27.33 22.51 1.07
C PRO A 112 -26.74 21.20 0.56
N GLY A 113 -27.38 20.06 0.86
CA GLY A 113 -26.99 18.74 0.36
C GLY A 113 -27.16 18.62 -1.14
N VAL A 114 -28.28 19.12 -1.66
CA VAL A 114 -28.55 19.19 -3.11
C VAL A 114 -27.55 20.11 -3.79
N ARG A 115 -27.34 21.33 -3.28
CA ARG A 115 -26.35 22.27 -3.86
C ARG A 115 -24.96 21.67 -3.95
N ARG A 116 -24.53 20.93 -2.91
CA ARG A 116 -23.22 20.27 -2.85
C ARG A 116 -23.04 19.26 -3.97
N ALA A 117 -24.00 18.34 -4.11
CA ALA A 117 -23.94 17.29 -5.13
C ALA A 117 -24.07 17.90 -6.54
N ALA A 118 -24.95 18.89 -6.72
CA ALA A 118 -25.16 19.58 -7.99
C ALA A 118 -23.91 20.34 -8.45
N ALA A 119 -23.16 20.98 -7.55
CA ALA A 119 -21.94 21.70 -7.91
C ALA A 119 -20.89 20.79 -8.58
N ALA A 120 -20.70 19.56 -8.08
CA ALA A 120 -19.82 18.58 -8.71
C ALA A 120 -20.36 18.09 -10.06
N ALA A 121 -21.67 17.86 -10.15
CA ALA A 121 -22.33 17.43 -11.38
C ALA A 121 -22.22 18.48 -12.51
N VAL A 122 -22.40 19.76 -12.19
CA VAL A 122 -22.27 20.87 -13.16
C VAL A 122 -20.87 20.90 -13.77
N VAL A 123 -19.79 20.78 -12.98
CA VAL A 123 -18.42 20.79 -13.52
C VAL A 123 -18.14 19.59 -14.42
N ARG A 124 -18.76 18.43 -14.11
CA ARG A 124 -18.49 17.18 -14.82
C ARG A 124 -19.27 17.05 -16.12
N PHE A 125 -20.55 17.42 -16.10
CA PHE A 125 -21.50 17.05 -17.15
C PHE A 125 -21.99 18.24 -18.00
N LEU A 126 -21.83 19.49 -17.55
CA LEU A 126 -22.21 20.65 -18.38
C LEU A 126 -21.07 21.00 -19.34
N ASP A 127 -21.34 20.91 -20.65
CA ASP A 127 -20.34 21.14 -21.72
C ASP A 127 -20.14 22.63 -22.11
N GLU A 128 -20.53 23.54 -21.22
CA GLU A 128 -20.41 24.99 -21.40
C GLU A 128 -19.48 25.59 -20.32
N PRO A 129 -18.15 25.56 -20.51
CA PRO A 129 -17.19 25.90 -19.46
C PRO A 129 -17.34 27.34 -18.93
N ALA A 130 -17.68 28.31 -19.79
CA ALA A 130 -17.96 29.68 -19.37
C ALA A 130 -19.18 29.76 -18.43
N ARG A 131 -20.23 28.96 -18.71
CA ARG A 131 -21.45 28.90 -17.89
C ARG A 131 -21.19 28.16 -16.58
N VAL A 132 -20.42 27.07 -16.60
CA VAL A 132 -19.95 26.38 -15.39
C VAL A 132 -19.24 27.36 -14.45
N LEU A 133 -18.28 28.14 -14.98
CA LEU A 133 -17.51 29.08 -14.18
C LEU A 133 -18.39 30.21 -13.63
N ALA A 134 -19.33 30.73 -14.43
CA ALA A 134 -20.29 31.73 -13.97
C ALA A 134 -21.15 31.21 -12.80
N LEU A 135 -21.67 29.99 -12.90
CA LEU A 135 -22.46 29.35 -11.85
C LEU A 135 -21.67 29.16 -10.56
N LEU A 136 -20.42 28.68 -10.64
CA LEU A 136 -19.54 28.53 -9.49
C LEU A 136 -19.23 29.88 -8.85
N ARG A 137 -18.91 30.91 -9.65
CA ARG A 137 -18.62 32.28 -9.18
C ARG A 137 -19.82 32.87 -8.44
N GLU A 138 -21.01 32.80 -9.03
CA GLU A 138 -22.24 33.33 -8.44
C GLU A 138 -22.57 32.63 -7.13
N ARG A 139 -22.44 31.30 -7.09
CA ARG A 139 -22.70 30.53 -5.86
C ARG A 139 -21.70 30.88 -4.76
N LEU A 140 -20.42 30.96 -5.10
CA LEU A 140 -19.34 31.27 -4.16
C LEU A 140 -19.47 32.70 -3.58
N ALA A 141 -20.14 33.62 -4.28
CA ALA A 141 -20.38 34.99 -3.80
C ALA A 141 -21.45 35.06 -2.68
N VAL A 142 -22.40 34.13 -2.67
CA VAL A 142 -23.56 34.16 -1.74
C VAL A 142 -23.52 33.07 -0.67
N GLU A 143 -22.81 31.97 -0.90
CA GLU A 143 -22.79 30.83 0.01
C GLU A 143 -22.11 31.17 1.34
N ARG A 144 -22.74 30.73 2.44
CA ARG A 144 -22.31 31.00 3.83
C ARG A 144 -21.93 29.74 4.58
N ASP A 145 -22.30 28.56 4.07
CA ASP A 145 -21.86 27.29 4.63
C ASP A 145 -20.41 27.00 4.21
N ASP A 146 -19.47 27.12 5.15
CA ASP A 146 -18.05 26.86 4.92
C ASP A 146 -17.77 25.47 4.31
N ARG A 147 -18.55 24.44 4.65
CA ARG A 147 -18.37 23.10 4.07
C ARG A 147 -18.69 23.08 2.59
N LEU A 148 -19.73 23.82 2.19
CA LEU A 148 -20.09 23.95 0.79
C LEU A 148 -19.13 24.88 0.05
N VAL A 149 -18.63 25.94 0.70
CA VAL A 149 -17.56 26.79 0.15
C VAL A 149 -16.31 25.95 -0.17
N ILE A 150 -15.89 25.05 0.72
CA ILE A 150 -14.78 24.13 0.44
C ILE A 150 -15.04 23.30 -0.83
N VAL A 151 -16.24 22.73 -0.97
CA VAL A 151 -16.60 21.94 -2.16
C VAL A 151 -16.61 22.79 -3.43
N LEU A 152 -17.11 24.02 -3.38
CA LEU A 152 -17.09 24.95 -4.52
C LEU A 152 -15.66 25.31 -4.92
N VAL A 153 -14.78 25.54 -3.94
CA VAL A 153 -13.34 25.77 -4.15
C VAL A 153 -12.68 24.56 -4.79
N GLU A 154 -12.97 23.34 -4.32
CA GLU A 154 -12.47 22.10 -4.92
C GLU A 154 -12.94 21.93 -6.38
N ASN A 155 -14.20 22.26 -6.65
CA ASN A 155 -14.77 22.25 -7.99
C ASN A 155 -14.15 23.30 -8.92
N LEU A 156 -13.80 24.50 -8.43
CA LEU A 156 -13.01 25.48 -9.20
C LEU A 156 -11.63 24.94 -9.58
N GLY A 157 -10.96 24.24 -8.66
CA GLY A 157 -9.69 23.58 -8.95
C GLY A 157 -9.82 22.46 -9.98
N HIS A 158 -10.88 21.66 -9.89
CA HIS A 158 -11.19 20.63 -10.89
C HIS A 158 -11.48 21.24 -12.26
N PHE A 159 -12.30 22.29 -12.32
CA PHE A 159 -12.58 23.06 -13.51
C PHE A 159 -11.29 23.58 -14.17
N ALA A 160 -10.41 24.21 -13.39
CA ALA A 160 -9.14 24.76 -13.89
C ALA A 160 -8.23 23.68 -14.52
N ARG A 161 -8.18 22.47 -13.93
CA ARG A 161 -7.44 21.34 -14.49
C ARG A 161 -8.10 20.76 -15.75
N ARG A 162 -9.43 20.72 -15.80
CA ARG A 162 -10.19 20.18 -16.94
C ARG A 162 -10.17 21.13 -18.15
N HIS A 163 -10.17 22.44 -17.92
CA HIS A 163 -10.25 23.47 -18.95
C HIS A 163 -9.08 24.47 -18.85
N PRO A 164 -7.82 24.05 -19.10
CA PRO A 164 -6.64 24.90 -18.89
C PRO A 164 -6.68 26.20 -19.71
N GLY A 165 -7.27 26.18 -20.91
CA GLY A 165 -7.43 27.38 -21.76
C GLY A 165 -8.43 28.42 -21.24
N GLN A 166 -9.26 28.08 -20.25
CA GLN A 166 -10.26 28.97 -19.63
C GLN A 166 -10.08 29.05 -18.10
N ALA A 167 -8.92 28.60 -17.59
CA ALA A 167 -8.68 28.48 -16.15
C ALA A 167 -8.37 29.82 -15.46
N ALA A 168 -8.05 30.88 -16.20
CA ALA A 168 -7.51 32.12 -15.65
C ALA A 168 -8.39 32.71 -14.54
N GLU A 169 -9.69 32.90 -14.79
CA GLU A 169 -10.63 33.44 -13.80
C GLU A 169 -10.82 32.47 -12.62
N ALA A 170 -10.88 31.16 -12.85
CA ALA A 170 -10.96 30.17 -11.77
C ALA A 170 -9.73 30.24 -10.85
N VAL A 171 -8.53 30.40 -11.42
CA VAL A 171 -7.28 30.58 -10.67
C VAL A 171 -7.27 31.88 -9.88
N GLU A 172 -7.80 32.99 -10.43
CA GLU A 172 -7.96 34.24 -9.67
C GLU A 172 -8.92 34.09 -8.49
N LEU A 173 -10.05 33.41 -8.70
CA LEU A 173 -11.02 33.13 -7.62
C LEU A 173 -10.38 32.27 -6.53
N LEU A 174 -9.62 31.25 -6.89
CA LEU A 174 -8.86 30.43 -5.94
C LEU A 174 -7.80 31.26 -5.19
N ALA A 175 -7.03 32.09 -5.89
CA ALA A 175 -6.03 32.97 -5.29
C ALA A 175 -6.66 33.92 -4.28
N ALA A 176 -7.76 34.58 -4.65
CA ALA A 176 -8.52 35.44 -3.75
C ALA A 176 -9.03 34.67 -2.52
N ARG A 177 -9.52 33.44 -2.70
CA ARG A 177 -10.04 32.58 -1.61
C ARG A 177 -8.97 32.04 -0.68
N SER A 178 -7.71 32.00 -1.12
CA SER A 178 -6.59 31.58 -0.26
C SER A 178 -6.18 32.63 0.78
N GLY A 179 -6.54 33.90 0.56
CA GLY A 179 -6.25 35.02 1.45
C GLY A 179 -7.35 35.33 2.49
N PRO A 180 -7.13 36.28 3.41
CA PRO A 180 -8.18 36.86 4.27
C PRO A 180 -9.31 37.50 3.44
N PRO A 181 -10.54 37.63 3.96
CA PRO A 181 -10.98 37.37 5.34
C PRO A 181 -11.58 35.97 5.57
N TYR A 182 -11.35 35.00 4.69
CA TYR A 182 -12.01 33.70 4.74
C TYR A 182 -11.49 32.82 5.89
N GLY A 183 -12.32 31.88 6.35
CA GLY A 183 -11.97 30.92 7.40
C GLY A 183 -10.89 29.91 6.97
N PRO A 184 -10.32 29.16 7.92
CA PRO A 184 -9.16 28.31 7.65
C PRO A 184 -9.45 27.14 6.70
N GLY A 185 -10.63 26.53 6.77
CA GLY A 185 -11.04 25.43 5.89
C GLY A 185 -11.04 25.82 4.40
N PRO A 186 -11.83 26.83 3.99
CA PRO A 186 -11.83 27.36 2.62
C PRO A 186 -10.45 27.81 2.12
N ARG A 187 -9.64 28.46 2.97
CA ARG A 187 -8.29 28.90 2.61
C ARG A 187 -7.35 27.72 2.35
N LEU A 188 -7.37 26.70 3.20
CA LEU A 188 -6.60 25.46 2.99
C LEU A 188 -7.06 24.72 1.72
N ALA A 189 -8.36 24.65 1.46
CA ALA A 189 -8.90 24.08 0.24
C ALA A 189 -8.38 24.81 -1.01
N ALA A 190 -8.39 26.15 -0.98
CA ALA A 190 -7.94 26.97 -2.09
C ALA A 190 -6.44 26.80 -2.35
N LEU A 191 -5.61 26.78 -1.30
CA LEU A 191 -4.17 26.50 -1.42
C LEU A 191 -3.91 25.10 -2.00
N GLY A 192 -4.65 24.09 -1.56
CA GLY A 192 -4.55 22.74 -2.11
C GLY A 192 -4.91 22.67 -3.60
N GLN A 193 -5.94 23.40 -4.04
CA GLN A 193 -6.29 23.46 -5.45
C GLN A 193 -5.29 24.27 -6.28
N LEU A 194 -4.83 25.42 -5.78
CA LEU A 194 -3.79 26.24 -6.44
C LEU A 194 -2.51 25.45 -6.65
N ALA A 195 -2.08 24.66 -5.68
CA ALA A 195 -0.90 23.80 -5.83
C ALA A 195 -1.02 22.87 -7.04
N GLY A 196 -2.22 22.36 -7.33
CA GLY A 196 -2.45 21.41 -8.41
C GLY A 196 -2.77 22.02 -9.78
N CYS A 197 -3.34 23.23 -9.84
CA CYS A 197 -3.72 23.86 -11.11
C CYS A 197 -2.86 25.08 -11.50
N ALA A 198 -2.24 25.77 -10.54
CA ALA A 198 -1.46 26.97 -10.76
C ALA A 198 -0.39 27.17 -9.65
N PRO A 199 0.61 26.28 -9.55
CA PRO A 199 1.57 26.29 -8.43
C PRO A 199 2.37 27.60 -8.30
N GLY A 200 2.56 28.33 -9.40
CA GLY A 200 3.20 29.65 -9.40
C GLY A 200 2.36 30.76 -8.74
N ARG A 201 1.10 30.49 -8.38
CA ARG A 201 0.20 31.42 -7.68
C ARG A 201 0.11 31.14 -6.17
N LEU A 202 0.83 30.14 -5.68
CA LEU A 202 0.95 29.90 -4.24
C LEU A 202 1.68 31.07 -3.56
N PRO A 203 1.32 31.40 -2.31
CA PRO A 203 2.03 32.42 -1.55
C PRO A 203 3.49 32.03 -1.30
N ALA A 204 4.38 33.02 -1.26
CA ALA A 204 5.81 32.80 -1.01
C ALA A 204 6.07 32.19 0.38
N ASP A 205 5.24 32.52 1.36
CA ASP A 205 5.23 32.03 2.74
C ASP A 205 4.20 30.91 2.95
N LEU A 206 4.07 30.01 1.97
CA LEU A 206 3.12 28.88 2.00
C LEU A 206 3.19 28.08 3.30
N VAL A 207 4.39 27.70 3.73
CA VAL A 207 4.58 26.83 4.90
C VAL A 207 4.07 27.51 6.18
N PRO A 208 4.54 28.72 6.57
CA PRO A 208 3.97 29.46 7.69
C PRO A 208 2.46 29.67 7.58
N THR A 209 1.95 30.02 6.39
CA THR A 209 0.53 30.27 6.18
C THR A 209 -0.32 29.02 6.47
N VAL A 210 0.06 27.87 5.91
CA VAL A 210 -0.68 26.62 6.09
C VAL A 210 -0.62 26.16 7.55
N LEU A 211 0.55 26.24 8.20
CA LEU A 211 0.68 25.88 9.61
C LEU A 211 -0.18 26.77 10.52
N GLY A 212 -0.25 28.07 10.24
CA GLY A 212 -1.15 29.00 10.92
C GLY A 212 -2.61 28.60 10.75
N LEU A 213 -3.05 28.33 9.52
CA LEU A 213 -4.42 27.91 9.22
C LEU A 213 -4.81 26.57 9.88
N VAL A 214 -3.88 25.61 9.92
CA VAL A 214 -4.08 24.34 10.64
C VAL A 214 -4.26 24.61 12.14
N GLY A 215 -3.37 25.41 12.74
CA GLY A 215 -3.46 25.78 14.15
C GLY A 215 -4.75 26.50 14.51
N GLU A 216 -5.16 27.48 13.70
CA GLU A 216 -6.45 28.18 13.84
C GLU A 216 -7.61 27.17 13.80
N ARG A 217 -7.63 26.27 12.83
CA ARG A 217 -8.73 25.29 12.69
C ARG A 217 -8.79 24.33 13.88
N SER A 218 -7.65 23.84 14.33
CA SER A 218 -7.54 22.96 15.51
C SER A 218 -8.01 23.63 16.79
N ALA A 219 -7.81 24.95 16.93
CA ALA A 219 -8.32 25.72 18.05
C ALA A 219 -9.86 25.84 18.05
N HIS A 220 -10.49 25.93 16.87
CA HIS A 220 -11.95 26.02 16.73
C HIS A 220 -12.67 24.66 16.86
N HIS A 221 -11.95 23.56 16.65
CA HIS A 221 -12.47 22.19 16.77
C HIS A 221 -11.63 21.37 17.76
N PRO A 222 -11.63 21.71 19.06
CA PRO A 222 -10.93 20.90 20.06
C PRO A 222 -11.48 19.48 20.02
N CYS A 223 -10.59 18.49 19.94
CA CYS A 223 -10.94 17.08 20.02
C CYS A 223 -11.91 16.84 21.17
N ARG A 224 -13.15 16.50 20.86
CA ARG A 224 -14.05 15.93 21.87
C ARG A 224 -13.58 14.49 22.09
N PRO A 225 -13.30 14.07 23.34
CA PRO A 225 -13.12 12.66 23.64
C PRO A 225 -14.38 11.94 23.16
N GLY A 226 -14.22 11.04 22.19
CA GLY A 226 -15.33 10.28 21.67
C GLY A 226 -15.96 9.50 22.82
N ALA A 227 -17.27 9.72 23.02
CA ALA A 227 -18.16 8.88 23.78
C ALA A 227 -18.15 7.45 23.19
N ALA A 228 -17.12 6.68 23.53
CA ALA A 228 -17.08 5.24 23.35
C ALA A 228 -16.94 4.68 24.75
N GLY A 229 -18.07 4.20 25.29
CA GLY A 229 -18.15 3.65 26.62
C GLY A 229 -17.03 2.65 26.90
N ALA A 230 -16.50 2.71 28.11
CA ALA A 230 -15.62 1.72 28.69
C ALA A 230 -16.28 0.33 28.60
N SER A 231 -15.98 -0.40 27.53
CA SER A 231 -16.20 -1.83 27.43
C SER A 231 -14.99 -2.42 26.73
N ALA A 232 -14.24 -3.20 27.50
CA ALA A 232 -13.08 -3.95 27.02
C ALA A 232 -13.54 -5.09 26.11
N VAL A 233 -13.80 -4.78 24.84
CA VAL A 233 -13.93 -5.79 23.78
C VAL A 233 -13.16 -5.30 22.55
N HIS A 234 -12.10 -6.02 22.18
CA HIS A 234 -11.18 -5.67 21.11
C HIS A 234 -11.65 -6.20 19.74
N SER A 235 -12.63 -5.54 19.13
CA SER A 235 -13.00 -5.84 17.74
C SER A 235 -12.10 -5.10 16.73
N LEU A 236 -11.94 -5.67 15.53
CA LEU A 236 -11.28 -4.99 14.40
C LEU A 236 -11.98 -3.66 14.07
N VAL A 237 -13.30 -3.60 14.23
CA VAL A 237 -14.12 -2.41 14.00
C VAL A 237 -13.81 -1.32 15.01
N ASP A 238 -13.61 -1.65 16.29
CA ASP A 238 -13.22 -0.67 17.31
C ASP A 238 -11.80 -0.16 17.08
N ARG A 239 -10.89 -1.00 16.56
CA ARG A 239 -9.57 -0.55 16.15
C ARG A 239 -9.64 0.37 14.93
N LEU A 240 -10.44 0.03 13.91
CA LEU A 240 -10.64 0.86 12.73
C LEU A 240 -11.28 2.21 13.11
N ARG A 241 -12.23 2.23 14.06
CA ARG A 241 -12.81 3.46 14.61
C ARG A 241 -11.79 4.28 15.41
N ARG A 242 -10.91 3.64 16.19
CA ARG A 242 -9.81 4.31 16.90
C ARG A 242 -8.74 4.86 15.94
N LEU A 243 -8.59 4.28 14.76
CA LEU A 243 -7.63 4.70 13.73
C LEU A 243 -8.18 5.78 12.78
N ARG A 244 -9.48 6.06 12.77
CA ARG A 244 -10.00 7.20 12.00
C ARG A 244 -9.57 8.51 12.65
N PRO A 245 -9.04 9.48 11.87
CA PRO A 245 -8.79 10.82 12.39
C PRO A 245 -10.06 11.37 13.03
N SER A 246 -9.94 12.04 14.17
CA SER A 246 -11.04 12.81 14.78
C SER A 246 -11.48 14.00 13.92
N ASP A 247 -10.70 14.31 12.87
CA ASP A 247 -10.87 15.39 11.94
C ASP A 247 -10.59 14.93 10.49
N GLU A 248 -11.61 14.35 9.87
CA GLU A 248 -11.55 13.84 8.49
C GLU A 248 -11.41 14.97 7.45
N GLU A 249 -12.03 16.14 7.69
CA GLU A 249 -11.96 17.28 6.78
C GLU A 249 -10.55 17.85 6.72
N GLY A 250 -9.92 18.12 7.87
CA GLY A 250 -8.53 18.59 7.92
C GLY A 250 -7.54 17.65 7.27
N THR A 251 -7.68 16.35 7.55
CA THR A 251 -6.89 15.30 6.92
C THR A 251 -7.03 15.33 5.40
N ARG A 252 -8.26 15.49 4.90
CA ARG A 252 -8.55 15.56 3.45
C ARG A 252 -7.91 16.79 2.82
N LEU A 253 -8.07 17.97 3.42
CA LEU A 253 -7.50 19.22 2.91
C LEU A 253 -5.97 19.17 2.82
N LEU A 254 -5.32 18.70 3.88
CA LEU A 254 -3.87 18.56 3.93
C LEU A 254 -3.35 17.50 2.97
N ARG A 255 -4.04 16.36 2.87
CA ARG A 255 -3.70 15.34 1.86
C ARG A 255 -3.79 15.90 0.45
N THR A 256 -4.85 16.64 0.12
CA THR A 256 -4.99 17.30 -1.18
C THR A 256 -3.81 18.23 -1.45
N LEU A 257 -3.44 19.09 -0.50
CA LEU A 257 -2.29 19.97 -0.63
C LEU A 257 -0.97 19.19 -0.79
N HIS A 258 -0.69 18.21 0.07
CA HIS A 258 0.54 17.41 0.00
C HIS A 258 0.66 16.62 -1.30
N THR A 259 -0.45 16.09 -1.83
CA THR A 259 -0.47 15.42 -3.13
C THR A 259 -0.25 16.40 -4.27
N ALA A 260 -0.89 17.57 -4.21
CA ALA A 260 -0.77 18.59 -5.25
C ALA A 260 0.60 19.28 -5.30
N LEU A 261 1.30 19.40 -4.17
CA LEU A 261 2.67 19.92 -4.11
C LEU A 261 3.70 19.00 -4.76
N ASP A 262 3.40 17.71 -4.88
CA ASP A 262 4.18 16.71 -5.59
C ASP A 262 5.71 16.77 -5.34
N ASP A 263 6.49 17.17 -6.33
CA ASP A 263 7.96 17.26 -6.33
C ASP A 263 8.52 18.45 -5.54
N ARG A 264 7.68 19.34 -5.00
CA ARG A 264 8.05 20.36 -4.01
C ARG A 264 8.30 19.75 -2.63
N LEU A 265 9.21 18.77 -2.58
CA LEU A 265 9.58 18.04 -1.37
C LEU A 265 10.03 18.93 -0.22
N PRO A 266 10.82 20.00 -0.42
CA PRO A 266 11.20 20.89 0.69
C PRO A 266 10.00 21.48 1.43
N ASP A 267 8.97 21.92 0.68
CA ASP A 267 7.76 22.48 1.27
C ASP A 267 6.95 21.40 2.01
N ARG A 268 6.80 20.22 1.39
CA ARG A 268 6.09 19.09 2.01
C ARG A 268 6.77 18.64 3.30
N ILE A 269 8.10 18.56 3.33
CA ILE A 269 8.88 18.20 4.52
C ILE A 269 8.72 19.27 5.60
N ALA A 270 8.84 20.55 5.25
CA ALA A 270 8.68 21.65 6.21
C ALA A 270 7.27 21.71 6.82
N LEU A 271 6.22 21.47 6.01
CA LEU A 271 4.84 21.32 6.49
C LEU A 271 4.69 20.15 7.46
N LEU A 272 5.28 18.99 7.16
CA LEU A 272 5.23 17.82 8.04
C LEU A 272 5.94 18.10 9.36
N HIS A 273 7.11 18.74 9.32
CA HIS A 273 7.89 19.06 10.53
C HIS A 273 7.09 19.98 11.46
N GLY A 274 6.52 21.07 10.93
CA GLY A 274 5.69 21.98 11.72
C GLY A 274 4.47 21.30 12.35
N GLN A 275 3.80 20.41 11.61
CA GLN A 275 2.65 19.66 12.13
C GLN A 275 3.05 18.59 13.16
N LEU A 276 4.17 17.88 12.98
CA LEU A 276 4.69 16.89 13.94
C LEU A 276 5.10 17.52 15.27
N THR A 277 5.38 18.82 15.28
CA THR A 277 5.64 19.61 16.50
C THR A 277 4.41 20.36 17.02
N SER A 278 3.22 20.18 16.43
CA SER A 278 1.99 20.85 16.86
C SER A 278 1.60 20.47 18.29
N PRO A 279 1.07 21.41 19.10
CA PRO A 279 0.50 21.07 20.40
C PRO A 279 -0.74 20.17 20.29
N CYS A 280 -1.40 20.12 19.13
CA CYS A 280 -2.59 19.29 18.89
C CYS A 280 -2.19 17.84 18.54
N PRO A 281 -2.61 16.82 19.34
CA PRO A 281 -2.34 15.41 19.04
C PRO A 281 -2.94 14.95 17.69
N THR A 282 -4.09 15.52 17.29
CA THR A 282 -4.73 15.22 16.01
C THR A 282 -3.89 15.66 14.83
N ASP A 283 -3.34 16.88 14.88
CA ASP A 283 -2.47 17.39 13.82
C ASP A 283 -1.20 16.56 13.70
N ARG A 284 -0.60 16.20 14.85
CA ARG A 284 0.55 15.28 14.88
C ARG A 284 0.20 13.91 14.29
N CYS A 285 -0.98 13.36 14.60
CA CYS A 285 -1.43 12.09 14.05
C CYS A 285 -1.63 12.15 12.53
N ASN A 286 -2.25 13.22 12.03
CA ASN A 286 -2.42 13.47 10.60
C ASN A 286 -1.05 13.60 9.91
N ALA A 287 -0.12 14.32 10.53
CA ALA A 287 1.24 14.46 10.02
C ALA A 287 2.00 13.14 9.97
N VAL A 288 1.86 12.25 10.96
CA VAL A 288 2.45 10.90 10.93
C VAL A 288 1.92 10.11 9.72
N LEU A 289 0.62 10.16 9.44
CA LEU A 289 0.01 9.46 8.30
C LEU A 289 0.45 10.05 6.95
N LEU A 290 0.51 11.39 6.84
CA LEU A 290 0.99 12.09 5.65
C LEU A 290 2.49 11.84 5.40
N ALA A 291 3.29 11.82 6.47
CA ALA A 291 4.70 11.46 6.39
C ALA A 291 4.88 10.02 5.91
N ALA A 292 4.08 9.08 6.39
CA ALA A 292 4.12 7.70 5.91
C ALA A 292 3.85 7.59 4.40
N ALA A 293 2.88 8.36 3.88
CA ALA A 293 2.61 8.42 2.45
C ALA A 293 3.81 8.98 1.66
N LEU A 294 4.42 10.08 2.14
CA LEU A 294 5.61 10.67 1.53
C LEU A 294 6.80 9.69 1.51
N LEU A 295 7.10 9.03 2.64
CA LEU A 295 8.23 8.10 2.79
C LEU A 295 8.09 6.84 1.91
N ARG A 296 6.85 6.38 1.69
CA ARG A 296 6.54 5.24 0.81
C ARG A 296 6.72 5.56 -0.66
N GLU A 297 6.61 6.83 -1.05
CA GLU A 297 6.64 7.24 -2.45
C GLU A 297 7.96 7.88 -2.87
N TRP A 298 8.58 8.66 -1.98
CA TRP A 298 9.71 9.51 -2.32
C TRP A 298 11.01 9.03 -1.66
N ARG A 299 12.05 8.91 -2.48
CA ARG A 299 13.43 8.71 -2.03
C ARG A 299 13.99 10.02 -1.51
N GLY A 300 15.00 9.94 -0.65
CA GLY A 300 15.66 11.12 -0.08
C GLY A 300 16.10 10.89 1.35
N ASP A 301 16.79 11.89 1.91
CA ASP A 301 17.08 11.90 3.34
C ASP A 301 15.86 12.40 4.11
N HIS A 302 15.23 11.48 4.84
CA HIS A 302 14.08 11.76 5.68
C HIS A 302 14.38 11.58 7.17
N SER A 303 15.66 11.57 7.55
CA SER A 303 16.10 11.21 8.91
C SER A 303 15.47 12.11 9.98
N ALA A 304 15.39 13.42 9.73
CA ALA A 304 14.75 14.37 10.63
C ALA A 304 13.24 14.11 10.77
N THR A 305 12.54 13.81 9.67
CA THR A 305 11.12 13.46 9.70
C THR A 305 10.87 12.19 10.52
N VAL A 306 11.72 11.16 10.33
CA VAL A 306 11.62 9.91 11.09
C VAL A 306 11.91 10.13 12.58
N ALA A 307 12.91 10.95 12.93
CA ALA A 307 13.19 11.31 14.31
C ALA A 307 11.99 12.01 14.98
N LEU A 308 11.33 12.93 14.26
CA LEU A 308 10.11 13.60 14.74
C LEU A 308 8.92 12.65 14.89
N ILE A 309 8.80 11.60 14.07
CA ILE A 309 7.82 10.52 14.29
C ILE A 309 8.20 9.73 15.56
N GLY A 310 9.49 9.48 15.79
CA GLY A 310 10.01 8.85 17.01
C GLY A 310 9.69 9.64 18.28
N GLU A 311 9.69 10.98 18.22
CA GLU A 311 9.29 11.84 19.35
C GLU A 311 7.83 11.62 19.81
N GLN A 312 6.99 11.01 18.98
CA GLN A 312 5.61 10.68 19.31
C GLN A 312 5.48 9.40 20.17
N LEU A 313 6.60 8.71 20.44
CA LEU A 313 6.62 7.44 21.16
C LEU A 313 6.70 7.57 22.69
N ARG A 314 6.46 8.77 23.25
CA ARG A 314 6.63 9.04 24.68
C ARG A 314 5.85 8.02 25.54
N PRO A 315 6.48 7.37 26.54
CA PRO A 315 5.87 6.27 27.29
C PRO A 315 4.71 6.72 28.21
N GLU A 316 4.80 7.95 28.73
CA GLU A 316 3.89 8.56 29.71
C GLU A 316 2.98 9.59 29.02
N ALA A 317 1.88 9.13 28.43
CA ALA A 317 0.96 10.05 27.77
C ALA A 317 -0.49 9.55 27.89
N GLY A 318 -1.44 10.48 28.03
CA GLY A 318 -2.87 10.22 28.22
C GLY A 318 -3.52 9.44 27.07
N GLU A 319 -4.81 9.11 27.19
CA GLU A 319 -5.52 8.23 26.24
C GLU A 319 -5.44 8.70 24.77
N ASP A 320 -5.55 10.00 24.51
CA ASP A 320 -5.44 10.58 23.16
C ASP A 320 -4.04 10.42 22.54
N GLU A 321 -3.00 10.46 23.36
CA GLU A 321 -1.61 10.23 22.95
C GLU A 321 -1.33 8.74 22.71
N GLY A 322 -2.16 7.84 23.24
CA GLY A 322 -2.11 6.41 22.95
C GLY A 322 -2.31 6.10 21.47
N ARG A 323 -3.30 6.74 20.83
CA ARG A 323 -3.59 6.56 19.39
C ARG A 323 -2.45 7.07 18.50
N LEU A 324 -1.93 8.25 18.83
CA LEU A 324 -0.80 8.83 18.13
C LEU A 324 0.44 7.91 18.21
N ARG A 325 0.74 7.40 19.42
CA ARG A 325 1.83 6.44 19.63
C ARG A 325 1.66 5.18 18.78
N ASP A 326 0.49 4.55 18.82
CA ASP A 326 0.23 3.32 18.06
C ASP A 326 0.37 3.55 16.54
N THR A 327 -0.08 4.72 16.07
CA THR A 327 0.05 5.12 14.66
C THR A 327 1.51 5.33 14.29
N ALA A 328 2.29 6.04 15.11
CA ALA A 328 3.72 6.27 14.91
C ALA A 328 4.51 4.94 14.90
N VAL A 329 4.24 4.03 15.84
CA VAL A 329 4.85 2.69 15.86
C VAL A 329 4.54 1.92 14.58
N SER A 330 3.28 1.94 14.12
CA SER A 330 2.88 1.26 12.90
C SER A 330 3.64 1.80 11.68
N VAL A 331 3.75 3.12 11.56
CA VAL A 331 4.51 3.76 10.48
C VAL A 331 5.99 3.40 10.55
N LEU A 332 6.62 3.52 11.72
CA LEU A 332 8.03 3.18 11.91
C LEU A 332 8.33 1.72 11.57
N ALA A 333 7.44 0.79 11.92
CA ALA A 333 7.59 -0.62 11.55
C ALA A 333 7.68 -0.81 10.02
N GLU A 334 6.92 -0.04 9.22
CA GLU A 334 6.93 -0.13 7.75
C GLU A 334 8.23 0.39 7.10
N LEU A 335 8.99 1.22 7.82
CA LEU A 335 10.21 1.86 7.31
C LEU A 335 11.46 0.96 7.38
N PHE A 336 11.42 -0.15 8.13
CA PHE A 336 12.59 -1.01 8.42
C PHE A 336 13.81 -0.19 8.83
N ALA A 337 14.97 -0.40 8.19
CA ALA A 337 16.21 0.31 8.48
C ALA A 337 16.10 1.84 8.40
N LEU A 338 15.16 2.39 7.62
CA LEU A 338 14.93 3.83 7.59
C LEU A 338 14.33 4.37 8.90
N ALA A 339 13.82 3.51 9.78
CA ALA A 339 13.37 3.87 11.13
C ALA A 339 14.52 4.07 12.13
N ALA A 340 15.78 3.82 11.75
CA ALA A 340 16.94 3.96 12.64
C ALA A 340 17.00 5.29 13.42
N PRO A 341 16.65 6.47 12.84
CA PRO A 341 16.60 7.73 13.59
C PRO A 341 15.61 7.74 14.77
N ALA A 342 14.64 6.83 14.82
CA ALA A 342 13.68 6.68 15.92
C ALA A 342 14.04 5.53 16.89
N ALA A 343 15.17 4.85 16.70
CA ALA A 343 15.48 3.61 17.42
C ALA A 343 15.61 3.81 18.94
N ASP A 344 16.16 4.93 19.40
CA ASP A 344 16.26 5.23 20.84
C ASP A 344 14.87 5.35 21.49
N ARG A 345 13.93 6.00 20.80
CA ARG A 345 12.55 6.16 21.27
C ARG A 345 11.78 4.85 21.25
N LEU A 346 11.98 4.02 20.21
CA LEU A 346 11.44 2.66 20.15
C LEU A 346 11.99 1.79 21.28
N HIS A 347 13.29 1.83 21.52
CA HIS A 347 13.93 1.06 22.59
C HIS A 347 13.43 1.48 23.98
N ALA A 348 13.34 2.79 24.24
CA ALA A 348 12.78 3.30 25.50
C ALA A 348 11.34 2.80 25.73
N LEU A 349 10.51 2.79 24.68
CA LEU A 349 9.14 2.28 24.76
C LEU A 349 9.10 0.75 25.03
N VAL A 350 9.98 -0.02 24.38
CA VAL A 350 10.12 -1.47 24.61
C VAL A 350 10.55 -1.76 26.05
N ALA A 351 11.50 -1.00 26.59
CA ALA A 351 12.00 -1.15 27.96
C ALA A 351 10.95 -0.78 29.01
N ALA A 352 10.14 0.25 28.75
CA ALA A 352 9.11 0.71 29.68
C ALA A 352 7.89 -0.22 29.79
N ARG A 353 7.68 -1.13 28.83
CA ARG A 353 6.45 -1.94 28.72
C ARG A 353 6.73 -3.43 28.43
N PRO A 354 7.36 -4.17 29.35
CA PRO A 354 7.66 -5.59 29.17
C PRO A 354 6.42 -6.49 29.04
N ASP A 355 5.30 -6.07 29.63
CA ASP A 355 3.99 -6.71 29.51
C ASP A 355 3.42 -6.67 28.08
N GLN A 356 3.95 -5.79 27.23
CA GLN A 356 3.43 -5.53 25.89
C GLN A 356 4.38 -6.02 24.79
N TRP A 357 5.33 -6.93 25.05
CA TRP A 357 6.21 -7.46 23.99
C TRP A 357 5.53 -8.41 23.02
N ILE A 358 4.45 -9.07 23.45
CA ILE A 358 3.71 -10.04 22.64
C ILE A 358 2.26 -9.59 22.52
N ARG A 359 1.75 -9.52 21.29
CA ARG A 359 0.33 -9.29 21.01
C ARG A 359 -0.40 -10.62 20.83
N ARG A 360 -1.48 -10.82 21.59
CA ARG A 360 -2.41 -11.95 21.43
C ARG A 360 -3.74 -11.43 20.90
N TRP A 361 -4.09 -11.78 19.66
CA TRP A 361 -5.43 -11.53 19.11
C TRP A 361 -6.16 -12.86 19.05
N ARG A 362 -7.43 -12.94 19.48
CA ARG A 362 -8.18 -14.22 19.44
C ARG A 362 -8.64 -14.50 18.01
N PRO A 363 -8.56 -15.73 17.46
CA PRO A 363 -7.78 -16.92 17.84
C PRO A 363 -6.49 -17.03 17.00
N GLU A 364 -5.80 -15.92 16.76
CA GLU A 364 -4.58 -15.88 15.93
C GLU A 364 -3.34 -16.26 16.73
N ALA A 365 -2.35 -16.81 16.04
CA ALA A 365 -1.04 -17.08 16.59
C ALA A 365 -0.40 -15.81 17.19
N PRO A 366 0.34 -15.92 18.29
CA PRO A 366 0.99 -14.78 18.94
C PRO A 366 1.95 -14.07 17.98
N LEU A 367 2.03 -12.74 18.07
CA LEU A 367 2.94 -11.90 17.27
C LEU A 367 3.79 -11.04 18.20
N LEU A 368 4.96 -10.62 17.74
CA LEU A 368 5.69 -9.53 18.40
C LEU A 368 4.81 -8.28 18.37
N ALA A 369 4.79 -7.56 19.47
CA ALA A 369 4.07 -6.30 19.53
C ALA A 369 4.78 -5.21 18.73
N GLY A 370 4.01 -4.18 18.34
CA GLY A 370 4.44 -3.12 17.44
C GLY A 370 5.82 -2.53 17.75
N PRO A 371 6.11 -2.10 19.00
CA PRO A 371 7.39 -1.45 19.31
C PRO A 371 8.60 -2.38 19.16
N LEU A 372 8.51 -3.62 19.69
CA LEU A 372 9.60 -4.60 19.58
C LEU A 372 9.80 -5.06 18.15
N HIS A 373 8.70 -5.26 17.41
CA HIS A 373 8.72 -5.60 16.00
C HIS A 373 9.37 -4.47 15.16
N ALA A 374 9.01 -3.21 15.41
CA ALA A 374 9.61 -2.05 14.74
C ALA A 374 11.11 -1.90 15.04
N LEU A 375 11.52 -2.09 16.30
CA LEU A 375 12.94 -2.05 16.71
C LEU A 375 13.76 -3.18 16.05
N ALA A 376 13.21 -4.39 15.97
CA ALA A 376 13.86 -5.48 15.25
C ALA A 376 13.97 -5.17 13.75
N ARG A 377 12.90 -4.62 13.14
CA ARG A 377 12.87 -4.23 11.72
C ARG A 377 13.81 -3.09 11.37
N SER A 378 14.14 -2.22 12.31
CA SER A 378 15.16 -1.19 12.11
C SER A 378 16.58 -1.74 12.14
N GLY A 379 16.77 -3.03 12.44
CA GLY A 379 18.08 -3.64 12.58
C GLY A 379 18.80 -3.29 13.90
N ASP A 380 18.07 -2.79 14.91
CA ASP A 380 18.70 -2.31 16.14
C ASP A 380 19.09 -3.49 17.07
N PRO A 381 20.38 -3.64 17.44
CA PRO A 381 20.86 -4.77 18.22
C PRO A 381 20.25 -4.85 19.62
N ARG A 382 19.68 -3.76 20.15
CA ARG A 382 19.04 -3.75 21.47
C ARG A 382 17.74 -4.56 21.51
N ALA A 383 17.18 -4.98 20.37
CA ALA A 383 16.09 -5.93 20.33
C ALA A 383 16.51 -7.36 20.72
N VAL A 384 17.79 -7.73 20.52
CA VAL A 384 18.32 -9.09 20.75
C VAL A 384 18.12 -9.57 22.19
N PRO A 385 18.53 -8.84 23.25
CA PRO A 385 18.30 -9.29 24.63
C PRO A 385 16.81 -9.43 24.98
N VAL A 386 15.94 -8.62 24.38
CA VAL A 386 14.49 -8.70 24.58
C VAL A 386 13.92 -9.95 23.90
N LEU A 387 14.33 -10.23 22.66
CA LEU A 387 13.92 -11.45 21.94
C LEU A 387 14.42 -12.72 22.63
N ALA A 388 15.61 -12.69 23.24
CA ALA A 388 16.12 -13.80 24.05
C ALA A 388 15.22 -14.08 25.26
N GLN A 389 14.69 -13.04 25.92
CA GLN A 389 13.72 -13.20 27.02
C GLN A 389 12.37 -13.72 26.51
N VAL A 390 11.90 -13.26 25.36
CA VAL A 390 10.69 -13.79 24.71
C VAL A 390 10.85 -15.30 24.43
N LEU A 391 12.00 -15.72 23.90
CA LEU A 391 12.32 -17.12 23.62
C LEU A 391 12.48 -17.99 24.86
N ALA A 392 12.81 -17.41 26.02
CA ALA A 392 12.82 -18.11 27.29
C ALA A 392 11.40 -18.38 27.84
N GLY A 393 10.40 -17.65 27.32
CA GLY A 393 8.99 -17.87 27.65
C GLY A 393 8.35 -19.02 26.86
N PRO A 394 7.11 -19.39 27.19
CA PRO A 394 6.41 -20.52 26.56
C PRO A 394 5.82 -20.18 25.18
N VAL A 395 5.98 -18.95 24.70
CA VAL A 395 5.28 -18.43 23.52
C VAL A 395 6.27 -18.14 22.40
N VAL A 396 6.07 -18.77 21.24
CA VAL A 396 6.86 -18.51 20.03
C VAL A 396 6.05 -17.59 19.11
N PRO A 397 6.47 -16.32 18.89
CA PRO A 397 5.80 -15.43 17.97
C PRO A 397 5.90 -15.92 16.51
N ARG A 398 4.82 -15.80 15.74
CA ARG A 398 4.77 -16.24 14.34
C ARG A 398 5.72 -15.45 13.43
N ASP A 399 5.94 -14.18 13.74
CA ASP A 399 6.81 -13.24 13.04
C ASP A 399 8.24 -13.20 13.60
N LEU A 400 8.61 -14.15 14.46
CA LEU A 400 9.97 -14.26 15.00
C LEU A 400 11.02 -14.45 13.90
N GLY A 401 10.76 -15.34 12.95
CA GLY A 401 11.69 -15.60 11.84
C GLY A 401 11.96 -14.37 10.99
N THR A 402 10.94 -13.56 10.73
CA THR A 402 11.09 -12.28 10.02
C THR A 402 11.87 -11.27 10.85
N ALA A 403 11.58 -11.14 12.15
CA ALA A 403 12.30 -10.21 13.03
C ALA A 403 13.80 -10.55 13.15
N VAL A 404 14.14 -11.84 13.21
CA VAL A 404 15.54 -12.30 13.20
C VAL A 404 16.22 -12.01 11.86
N ALA A 405 15.52 -12.21 10.74
CA ALA A 405 16.02 -11.87 9.42
C ALA A 405 16.25 -10.36 9.24
N ASP A 406 15.32 -9.53 9.72
CA ASP A 406 15.42 -8.07 9.63
C ASP A 406 16.55 -7.51 10.52
N LEU A 407 16.82 -8.14 11.67
CA LEU A 407 17.97 -7.82 12.52
C LEU A 407 19.31 -8.13 11.84
N GLY A 408 19.37 -9.18 11.03
CA GLY A 408 20.59 -9.61 10.34
C GLY A 408 21.69 -10.10 11.29
N ALA A 409 22.94 -9.74 11.02
CA ALA A 409 24.11 -10.21 11.78
C ALA A 409 24.04 -10.00 13.31
N PRO A 410 23.53 -8.86 13.83
CA PRO A 410 23.25 -8.68 15.25
C PRO A 410 22.46 -9.80 15.95
N ALA A 411 21.61 -10.54 15.23
CA ALA A 411 20.79 -11.59 15.82
C ALA A 411 21.53 -12.91 16.11
N ALA A 412 22.79 -13.06 15.69
CA ALA A 412 23.58 -14.28 15.89
C ALA A 412 23.55 -14.85 17.33
N PRO A 413 23.59 -14.04 18.42
CA PRO A 413 23.51 -14.54 19.79
C PRO A 413 22.20 -15.27 20.15
N LEU A 414 21.15 -15.21 19.31
CA LEU A 414 19.88 -15.90 19.54
C LEU A 414 19.95 -17.41 19.21
N GLY A 415 20.96 -17.88 18.47
CA GLY A 415 21.07 -19.27 18.01
C GLY A 415 20.83 -20.33 19.10
N PRO A 416 21.57 -20.29 20.24
CA PRO A 416 21.37 -21.26 21.32
C PRO A 416 19.96 -21.23 21.95
N ALA A 417 19.29 -20.07 21.99
CA ALA A 417 17.92 -19.98 22.48
C ALA A 417 16.93 -20.56 21.47
N LEU A 418 17.12 -20.28 20.18
CA LEU A 418 16.29 -20.80 19.09
C LEU A 418 16.37 -22.33 18.99
N ARG A 419 17.57 -22.92 19.09
CA ARG A 419 17.74 -24.38 19.07
C ARG A 419 17.08 -25.05 20.26
N ARG A 420 17.23 -24.51 21.48
CA ARG A 420 16.54 -25.01 22.68
C ARG A 420 15.02 -24.91 22.54
N ALA A 421 14.51 -23.79 22.03
CA ALA A 421 13.08 -23.62 21.77
C ALA A 421 12.58 -24.65 20.73
N LEU A 422 13.33 -24.87 19.63
CA LEU A 422 12.96 -25.86 18.61
C LEU A 422 12.98 -27.28 19.16
N ALA A 423 13.95 -27.62 20.01
CA ALA A 423 14.03 -28.92 20.66
C ALA A 423 12.84 -29.17 21.62
N ALA A 424 12.31 -28.13 22.26
CA ALA A 424 11.22 -28.22 23.22
C ALA A 424 9.81 -28.33 22.59
N VAL A 425 9.62 -27.89 21.35
CA VAL A 425 8.31 -27.96 20.68
C VAL A 425 7.93 -29.44 20.42
N PRO A 426 6.65 -29.87 20.55
CA PRO A 426 6.24 -31.23 20.14
C PRO A 426 6.37 -31.46 18.64
N LEU A 427 6.73 -32.68 18.20
CA LEU A 427 6.95 -33.00 16.76
C LEU A 427 5.72 -32.72 15.90
N ASP A 428 4.52 -32.97 16.42
CA ASP A 428 3.24 -32.76 15.73
C ASP A 428 2.71 -31.32 15.84
N SER A 429 3.58 -30.33 16.08
CA SER A 429 3.23 -28.90 16.20
C SER A 429 3.98 -28.02 15.18
N PRO A 430 3.72 -28.21 13.86
CA PRO A 430 4.46 -27.54 12.79
C PRO A 430 4.30 -26.02 12.80
N ASP A 431 3.15 -25.50 13.22
CA ASP A 431 2.88 -24.05 13.26
C ASP A 431 3.75 -23.31 14.28
N THR A 432 4.08 -23.95 15.40
CA THR A 432 4.99 -23.39 16.42
C THR A 432 6.46 -23.56 16.02
N ALA A 433 6.81 -24.63 15.30
CA ALA A 433 8.18 -24.89 14.86
C ALA A 433 8.61 -24.02 13.65
N THR A 434 7.68 -23.70 12.75
CA THR A 434 8.00 -22.98 11.49
C THR A 434 8.66 -21.60 11.71
N PRO A 435 8.23 -20.75 12.66
CA PRO A 435 8.92 -19.50 12.96
C PRO A 435 10.36 -19.70 13.47
N LEU A 436 10.61 -20.76 14.24
CA LEU A 436 11.94 -21.10 14.75
C LEU A 436 12.87 -21.59 13.63
N LEU A 437 12.36 -22.46 12.75
CA LEU A 437 13.09 -22.89 11.55
C LEU A 437 13.44 -21.71 10.65
N SER A 438 12.50 -20.78 10.47
CA SER A 438 12.70 -19.56 9.70
C SER A 438 13.77 -18.64 10.33
N ALA A 439 13.80 -18.54 11.65
CA ALA A 439 14.80 -17.77 12.39
C ALA A 439 16.20 -18.42 12.29
N LEU A 440 16.31 -19.73 12.48
CA LEU A 440 17.58 -20.46 12.36
C LEU A 440 18.12 -20.38 10.92
N ARG A 441 17.24 -20.48 9.92
CA ARG A 441 17.59 -20.24 8.51
C ARG A 441 18.19 -18.85 8.30
N ALA A 442 17.58 -17.81 8.88
CA ALA A 442 18.07 -16.44 8.77
C ALA A 442 19.46 -16.27 9.39
N LEU A 443 19.75 -16.97 10.50
CA LEU A 443 21.06 -16.99 11.14
C LEU A 443 22.09 -17.88 10.44
N ARG A 444 21.65 -18.77 9.54
CA ARG A 444 22.46 -19.85 8.96
C ARG A 444 23.11 -20.75 10.04
N ASP A 445 22.34 -21.04 11.09
CA ASP A 445 22.81 -21.79 12.28
C ASP A 445 22.91 -23.30 12.02
N ALA A 446 24.05 -23.75 11.49
CA ALA A 446 24.31 -25.16 11.17
C ALA A 446 24.29 -26.10 12.40
N GLU A 447 24.46 -25.58 13.62
CA GLU A 447 24.34 -26.40 14.84
C GLU A 447 22.90 -26.90 15.06
N ALA A 448 21.91 -26.37 14.33
CA ALA A 448 20.54 -26.80 14.39
C ALA A 448 20.23 -28.06 13.55
N VAL A 449 21.16 -28.54 12.72
CA VAL A 449 20.95 -29.67 11.79
C VAL A 449 20.31 -30.90 12.46
N PRO A 450 20.77 -31.38 13.64
CA PRO A 450 20.16 -32.53 14.29
C PRO A 450 18.68 -32.32 14.59
N GLU A 451 18.30 -31.13 15.05
CA GLU A 451 16.91 -30.84 15.41
C GLU A 451 16.02 -30.61 14.19
N VAL A 452 16.57 -30.09 13.10
CA VAL A 452 15.84 -30.00 11.82
C VAL A 452 15.61 -31.39 11.23
N LEU A 453 16.60 -32.29 11.29
CA LEU A 453 16.45 -33.67 10.82
C LEU A 453 15.48 -34.48 11.66
N ARG A 454 15.53 -34.32 12.99
CA ARG A 454 14.56 -34.94 13.92
C ARG A 454 13.11 -34.59 13.57
N ARG A 455 12.88 -33.36 13.06
CA ARG A 455 11.55 -32.90 12.63
C ARG A 455 11.11 -33.56 11.33
N LEU A 456 11.98 -33.56 10.32
CA LEU A 456 11.69 -34.13 9.02
C LEU A 456 11.44 -35.64 9.08
N THR A 457 12.13 -36.34 9.99
CA THR A 457 12.09 -37.82 10.08
C THR A 457 11.18 -38.36 11.18
N GLY A 458 10.92 -37.58 12.23
CA GLY A 458 10.24 -38.05 13.44
C GLY A 458 8.72 -37.80 13.53
N ALA A 459 8.14 -37.06 12.58
CA ALA A 459 6.70 -36.76 12.61
C ALA A 459 5.85 -37.98 12.24
N ARG A 460 4.86 -38.31 13.08
CA ARG A 460 4.00 -39.49 12.90
C ARG A 460 2.80 -39.22 11.99
N THR A 461 2.41 -37.97 11.87
CA THR A 461 1.39 -37.46 10.95
C THR A 461 2.04 -36.67 9.83
N GLY A 462 1.47 -36.71 8.62
CA GLY A 462 1.97 -35.95 7.48
C GLY A 462 2.22 -34.48 7.85
N LEU A 463 3.47 -34.05 7.72
CA LEU A 463 3.86 -32.66 7.92
C LEU A 463 3.22 -31.80 6.82
N GLY A 464 2.69 -30.63 7.19
CA GLY A 464 2.17 -29.70 6.19
C GLY A 464 3.28 -29.21 5.25
N GLU A 465 2.95 -29.01 3.97
CA GLU A 465 3.83 -28.53 2.90
C GLU A 465 4.75 -27.36 3.34
N ARG A 466 4.16 -26.37 4.03
CA ARG A 466 4.89 -25.18 4.54
C ARG A 466 6.00 -25.52 5.53
N HIS A 467 5.80 -26.54 6.35
CA HIS A 467 6.77 -26.94 7.38
C HIS A 467 7.96 -27.67 6.75
N ILE A 468 7.69 -28.63 5.86
CA ILE A 468 8.76 -29.37 5.15
C ILE A 468 9.61 -28.39 4.36
N ARG A 469 8.98 -27.48 3.61
CA ARG A 469 9.70 -26.44 2.88
C ARG A 469 10.57 -25.58 3.80
N ALA A 470 10.05 -25.12 4.95
CA ALA A 470 10.83 -24.31 5.90
C ALA A 470 12.05 -25.06 6.45
N ALA A 471 11.92 -26.36 6.74
CA ALA A 471 13.03 -27.20 7.19
C ALA A 471 14.07 -27.42 6.08
N VAL A 472 13.64 -27.74 4.85
CA VAL A 472 14.54 -27.91 3.70
C VAL A 472 15.28 -26.62 3.36
N GLU A 473 14.58 -25.48 3.36
CA GLU A 473 15.20 -24.17 3.14
C GLU A 473 16.19 -23.80 4.27
N ALA A 474 15.94 -24.22 5.51
CA ALA A 474 16.88 -24.05 6.61
C ALA A 474 18.16 -24.86 6.38
N LEU A 475 18.03 -26.15 6.03
CA LEU A 475 19.17 -27.02 5.72
C LEU A 475 20.01 -26.47 4.56
N GLY A 476 19.36 -25.98 3.50
CA GLY A 476 20.06 -25.33 2.38
C GLY A 476 20.83 -24.07 2.81
N ALA A 477 20.25 -23.25 3.69
CA ALA A 477 20.91 -22.04 4.20
C ALA A 477 22.09 -22.33 5.13
N PHE A 478 22.13 -23.50 5.78
CA PHE A 478 23.29 -23.97 6.55
C PHE A 478 24.46 -24.39 5.66
N GLY A 479 24.21 -24.62 4.37
CA GLY A 479 25.21 -24.99 3.38
C GLY A 479 25.95 -26.29 3.74
N ALA A 480 27.26 -26.33 3.51
CA ALA A 480 28.09 -27.51 3.78
C ALA A 480 28.06 -28.01 5.24
N GLY A 481 27.57 -27.21 6.20
CA GLY A 481 27.33 -27.65 7.57
C GLY A 481 26.20 -28.68 7.73
N ALA A 482 25.32 -28.82 6.73
CA ALA A 482 24.18 -29.74 6.75
C ALA A 482 24.39 -31.03 5.93
N ARG A 483 25.63 -31.48 5.73
CA ARG A 483 25.94 -32.72 4.99
C ARG A 483 25.20 -33.97 5.50
N GLU A 484 24.93 -34.05 6.80
CA GLU A 484 24.13 -35.14 7.37
C GLU A 484 22.70 -35.22 6.80
N ALA A 485 22.19 -34.14 6.23
CA ALA A 485 20.85 -34.08 5.66
C ALA A 485 20.74 -34.61 4.22
N VAL A 486 21.86 -34.91 3.57
CA VAL A 486 21.91 -35.30 2.15
C VAL A 486 20.98 -36.48 1.82
N PRO A 487 20.94 -37.58 2.59
CA PRO A 487 20.04 -38.69 2.29
C PRO A 487 18.57 -38.26 2.32
N VAL A 488 18.19 -37.42 3.28
CA VAL A 488 16.82 -36.89 3.39
C VAL A 488 16.50 -35.98 2.22
N LEU A 489 17.41 -35.08 1.85
CA LEU A 489 17.21 -34.17 0.72
C LEU A 489 17.11 -34.91 -0.62
N ARG A 490 17.91 -35.96 -0.84
CA ARG A 490 17.82 -36.82 -2.04
C ARG A 490 16.45 -37.50 -2.14
N GLY A 491 15.91 -37.96 -1.01
CA GLY A 491 14.56 -38.55 -0.96
C GLY A 491 13.42 -37.58 -1.32
N LEU A 492 13.68 -36.27 -1.33
CA LEU A 492 12.69 -35.22 -1.64
C LEU A 492 12.75 -34.72 -3.09
N LEU A 493 13.69 -35.20 -3.91
CA LEU A 493 13.91 -34.74 -5.30
C LEU A 493 12.79 -35.14 -6.28
N ASP A 494 12.00 -36.15 -5.94
CA ASP A 494 10.94 -36.71 -6.81
C ASP A 494 9.52 -36.36 -6.33
N GLY A 495 9.39 -35.41 -5.40
CA GLY A 495 8.10 -35.00 -4.83
C GLY A 495 7.77 -33.52 -5.00
N GLU A 496 6.74 -33.07 -4.30
CA GLU A 496 6.25 -31.67 -4.28
C GLU A 496 7.33 -30.66 -3.85
N HIS A 497 8.35 -31.11 -3.12
CA HIS A 497 9.44 -30.25 -2.62
C HIS A 497 10.73 -30.34 -3.44
N ALA A 498 10.67 -30.95 -4.62
CA ALA A 498 11.83 -31.21 -5.47
C ALA A 498 12.72 -29.98 -5.69
N LEU A 499 12.11 -28.82 -5.99
CA LEU A 499 12.85 -27.59 -6.26
C LEU A 499 13.61 -27.06 -5.03
N ALA A 500 12.96 -27.05 -3.86
CA ALA A 500 13.59 -26.64 -2.61
C ALA A 500 14.70 -27.62 -2.19
N ALA A 501 14.46 -28.92 -2.37
CA ALA A 501 15.42 -29.98 -2.07
C ALA A 501 16.65 -29.90 -3.00
N ALA A 502 16.45 -29.66 -4.30
CA ALA A 502 17.52 -29.49 -5.27
C ALA A 502 18.38 -28.25 -4.96
N ALA A 503 17.75 -27.12 -4.63
CA ALA A 503 18.47 -25.92 -4.20
C ALA A 503 19.26 -26.15 -2.90
N ALA A 504 18.69 -26.87 -1.92
CA ALA A 504 19.37 -27.21 -0.69
C ALA A 504 20.55 -28.18 -0.93
N LEU A 505 20.39 -29.21 -1.76
CA LEU A 505 21.45 -30.15 -2.13
C LEU A 505 22.63 -29.45 -2.81
N TRP A 506 22.35 -28.52 -3.73
CA TRP A 506 23.40 -27.69 -4.34
C TRP A 506 24.21 -26.95 -3.28
N ALA A 507 23.54 -26.30 -2.32
CA ALA A 507 24.21 -25.56 -1.26
C ALA A 507 25.01 -26.45 -0.27
N VAL A 508 24.62 -27.72 -0.10
CA VAL A 508 25.22 -28.66 0.86
C VAL A 508 26.40 -29.43 0.26
N GLU A 509 26.25 -29.99 -0.94
CA GLU A 509 27.26 -30.87 -1.58
C GLU A 509 27.84 -30.32 -2.88
N GLY A 510 27.15 -29.39 -3.57
CA GLY A 510 27.59 -28.93 -4.90
C GLY A 510 27.47 -30.00 -5.99
N ASP A 511 26.61 -31.00 -5.81
CA ASP A 511 26.40 -32.09 -6.79
C ASP A 511 25.50 -31.62 -7.95
N VAL A 512 26.13 -31.10 -9.01
CA VAL A 512 25.42 -30.65 -10.23
C VAL A 512 24.65 -31.79 -10.90
N SER A 513 25.15 -33.03 -10.83
CA SER A 513 24.59 -34.18 -11.54
C SER A 513 23.22 -34.57 -10.98
N ALA A 514 23.03 -34.44 -9.67
CA ALA A 514 21.76 -34.68 -9.01
C ALA A 514 20.76 -33.52 -9.19
N VAL A 515 21.26 -32.28 -9.21
CA VAL A 515 20.42 -31.07 -9.17
C VAL A 515 19.94 -30.64 -10.56
N LEU A 516 20.81 -30.69 -11.57
CA LEU A 516 20.52 -30.15 -12.89
C LEU A 516 19.31 -30.82 -13.59
N PRO A 517 19.11 -32.15 -13.55
CA PRO A 517 17.92 -32.78 -14.13
C PRO A 517 16.61 -32.30 -13.50
N VAL A 518 16.62 -32.06 -12.18
CA VAL A 518 15.45 -31.55 -11.45
C VAL A 518 15.15 -30.12 -11.88
N LEU A 519 16.15 -29.24 -11.92
CA LEU A 519 15.95 -27.84 -12.34
C LEU A 519 15.47 -27.72 -13.80
N LEU A 520 15.96 -28.58 -14.70
CA LEU A 520 15.49 -28.63 -16.09
C LEU A 520 14.02 -29.08 -16.19
N ARG A 521 13.60 -30.05 -15.37
CA ARG A 521 12.20 -30.48 -15.26
C ARG A 521 11.31 -29.33 -14.77
N GLU A 522 11.71 -28.66 -13.70
CA GLU A 522 10.94 -27.55 -13.11
C GLU A 522 10.88 -26.32 -14.02
N LEU A 523 11.90 -26.08 -14.85
CA LEU A 523 11.89 -25.01 -15.86
C LEU A 523 10.83 -25.24 -16.96
N GLY A 524 10.40 -26.49 -17.16
CA GLY A 524 9.32 -26.89 -18.06
C GLY A 524 7.95 -27.02 -17.39
N HIS A 525 7.82 -26.71 -16.10
CA HIS A 525 6.57 -26.86 -15.35
C HIS A 525 5.49 -25.87 -15.84
N GLU A 526 4.20 -26.21 -15.69
CA GLU A 526 3.07 -25.38 -16.13
C GLU A 526 2.91 -24.07 -15.32
N ASP A 527 3.26 -24.11 -14.03
CA ASP A 527 3.26 -22.94 -13.15
C ASP A 527 4.48 -22.03 -13.40
N ALA A 528 4.22 -20.75 -13.71
CA ALA A 528 5.24 -19.72 -13.89
C ALA A 528 6.13 -19.53 -12.65
N SER A 529 5.59 -19.75 -11.45
CA SER A 529 6.34 -19.64 -10.19
C SER A 529 7.47 -20.67 -10.12
N HIS A 530 7.18 -21.91 -10.54
CA HIS A 530 8.17 -22.98 -10.63
C HIS A 530 9.27 -22.62 -11.65
N ARG A 531 8.88 -22.13 -12.83
CA ARG A 531 9.85 -21.73 -13.87
C ARG A 531 10.78 -20.59 -13.43
N VAL A 532 10.26 -19.57 -12.75
CA VAL A 532 11.06 -18.47 -12.19
C VAL A 532 12.05 -18.98 -11.13
N LEU A 533 11.59 -19.81 -10.21
CA LEU A 533 12.44 -20.34 -9.15
C LEU A 533 13.51 -21.29 -9.70
N ALA A 534 13.18 -22.14 -10.68
CA ALA A 534 14.12 -23.00 -11.38
C ALA A 534 15.22 -22.20 -12.09
N ALA A 535 14.84 -21.14 -12.82
CA ALA A 535 15.81 -20.24 -13.46
C ALA A 535 16.75 -19.57 -12.44
N ARG A 536 16.23 -19.11 -11.30
CA ARG A 536 17.06 -18.55 -10.22
C ARG A 536 17.98 -19.58 -9.58
N SER A 537 17.55 -20.83 -9.44
CA SER A 537 18.43 -21.90 -8.96
C SER A 537 19.55 -22.19 -9.96
N LEU A 538 19.25 -22.22 -11.26
CA LEU A 538 20.25 -22.36 -12.32
C LEU A 538 21.25 -21.19 -12.35
N GLU A 539 20.79 -19.98 -12.05
CA GLU A 539 21.65 -18.80 -11.88
C GLU A 539 22.70 -19.01 -10.77
N LEU A 540 22.31 -19.65 -9.65
CA LEU A 540 23.20 -19.94 -8.52
C LEU A 540 24.21 -21.07 -8.81
N LEU A 541 23.93 -21.94 -9.78
CA LEU A 541 24.88 -22.96 -10.26
C LEU A 541 26.02 -22.31 -11.08
N GLY A 542 25.76 -21.16 -11.71
CA GLY A 542 26.74 -20.47 -12.55
C GLY A 542 27.17 -21.31 -13.75
N PRO A 543 28.47 -21.36 -14.11
CA PRO A 543 28.95 -22.08 -15.30
C PRO A 543 28.56 -23.57 -15.37
N GLU A 544 28.39 -24.23 -14.24
CA GLU A 544 27.99 -25.65 -14.15
C GLU A 544 26.59 -25.91 -14.76
N ALA A 545 25.75 -24.88 -14.87
CA ALA A 545 24.43 -24.96 -15.51
C ALA A 545 24.46 -24.74 -17.04
N HIS A 546 25.64 -24.77 -17.69
CA HIS A 546 25.76 -24.64 -19.15
C HIS A 546 24.76 -25.51 -19.96
N PRO A 547 24.48 -26.78 -19.60
CA PRO A 547 23.52 -27.59 -20.35
C PRO A 547 22.08 -27.03 -20.35
N ALA A 548 21.74 -26.12 -19.43
CA ALA A 548 20.42 -25.49 -19.35
C ALA A 548 20.21 -24.30 -20.30
N LEU A 549 21.27 -23.79 -20.96
CA LEU A 549 21.18 -22.62 -21.83
C LEU A 549 20.09 -22.71 -22.91
N PRO A 550 19.90 -23.85 -23.64
CA PRO A 550 18.84 -23.94 -24.64
C PRO A 550 17.43 -23.78 -24.05
N ALA A 551 17.20 -24.34 -22.85
CA ALA A 551 15.91 -24.25 -22.18
C ALA A 551 15.67 -22.83 -21.64
N LEU A 552 16.70 -22.19 -21.07
CA LEU A 552 16.61 -20.80 -20.60
C LEU A 552 16.36 -19.83 -21.74
N ARG A 553 17.04 -19.97 -22.88
CA ARG A 553 16.81 -19.12 -24.07
C ARG A 553 15.37 -19.25 -24.59
N ARG A 554 14.79 -20.46 -24.57
CA ARG A 554 13.36 -20.64 -24.89
C ARG A 554 12.45 -19.87 -23.93
N VAL A 555 12.73 -19.88 -22.63
CA VAL A 555 11.95 -19.10 -21.64
C VAL A 555 12.10 -17.60 -21.87
N ILE A 556 13.26 -17.12 -22.32
CA ILE A 556 13.45 -15.71 -22.70
C ILE A 556 12.55 -15.33 -23.89
N GLU A 557 12.30 -16.24 -24.82
CA GLU A 557 11.44 -15.99 -25.98
C GLU A 557 9.95 -16.09 -25.65
N THR A 558 9.53 -17.11 -24.90
CA THR A 558 8.10 -17.45 -24.72
C THR A 558 7.51 -17.00 -23.38
N GLY A 559 8.33 -16.67 -22.39
CA GLY A 559 7.90 -16.40 -21.03
C GLY A 559 7.22 -15.05 -20.83
N SER A 560 6.53 -14.88 -19.70
CA SER A 560 6.13 -13.56 -19.21
C SER A 560 7.35 -12.78 -18.69
N GLY A 561 7.21 -11.47 -18.46
CA GLY A 561 8.40 -10.66 -18.15
C GLY A 561 9.19 -11.03 -16.90
N PRO A 562 8.58 -11.46 -15.77
CA PRO A 562 9.35 -12.00 -14.64
C PRO A 562 10.14 -13.27 -14.98
N GLU A 563 9.57 -14.13 -15.82
CA GLU A 563 10.22 -15.37 -16.28
C GLU A 563 11.37 -15.06 -17.22
N ARG A 564 11.15 -14.16 -18.18
CA ARG A 564 12.19 -13.65 -19.09
C ARG A 564 13.34 -13.03 -18.32
N ALA A 565 13.06 -12.21 -17.31
CA ALA A 565 14.09 -11.59 -16.49
C ALA A 565 14.90 -12.64 -15.72
N ALA A 566 14.24 -13.60 -15.07
CA ALA A 566 14.92 -14.65 -14.31
C ALA A 566 15.79 -15.54 -15.23
N ALA A 567 15.27 -15.93 -16.40
CA ALA A 567 16.02 -16.72 -17.37
C ALA A 567 17.19 -15.94 -17.97
N ALA A 568 17.00 -14.65 -18.27
CA ALA A 568 18.06 -13.77 -18.76
C ALA A 568 19.19 -13.58 -17.72
N CYS A 569 18.84 -13.36 -16.45
CA CYS A 569 19.83 -13.32 -15.35
C CYS A 569 20.61 -14.62 -15.23
N ALA A 570 19.93 -15.77 -15.32
CA ALA A 570 20.58 -17.08 -15.31
C ALA A 570 21.54 -17.25 -16.49
N VAL A 571 21.13 -16.90 -17.72
CA VAL A 571 22.02 -16.96 -18.89
C VAL A 571 23.26 -16.11 -18.69
N CYS A 572 23.12 -14.85 -18.24
CA CYS A 572 24.27 -13.99 -17.96
C CYS A 572 25.23 -14.63 -16.95
N ARG A 573 24.72 -15.21 -15.86
CA ARG A 573 25.55 -15.83 -14.81
C ARG A 573 26.23 -17.13 -15.26
N ILE A 574 25.63 -17.86 -16.20
CA ILE A 574 26.19 -19.07 -16.79
C ILE A 574 27.30 -18.72 -17.79
N THR A 575 27.08 -17.72 -18.65
CA THR A 575 28.04 -17.34 -19.71
C THR A 575 29.12 -16.38 -19.22
N GLY A 576 28.85 -15.62 -18.15
CA GLY A 576 29.73 -14.57 -17.65
C GLY A 576 29.66 -13.27 -18.45
N GLU A 577 28.74 -13.14 -19.41
CA GLU A 577 28.61 -11.98 -20.30
C GLU A 577 27.15 -11.58 -20.56
N VAL A 578 26.94 -10.32 -20.97
CA VAL A 578 25.62 -9.81 -21.36
C VAL A 578 25.52 -9.84 -22.89
N GLU A 579 25.05 -10.96 -23.43
CA GLU A 579 24.76 -11.11 -24.86
C GLU A 579 23.71 -10.06 -25.32
N PRO A 580 23.78 -9.53 -26.55
CA PRO A 580 22.86 -8.47 -27.01
C PRO A 580 21.36 -8.81 -26.88
N ALA A 581 20.98 -10.04 -27.22
CA ALA A 581 19.59 -10.51 -27.10
C ALA A 581 19.13 -10.58 -25.63
N VAL A 582 20.01 -11.04 -24.74
CA VAL A 582 19.76 -11.11 -23.29
C VAL A 582 19.67 -9.70 -22.69
N GLY A 583 20.57 -8.80 -23.09
CA GLY A 583 20.53 -7.39 -22.72
C GLY A 583 19.22 -6.70 -23.11
N GLY A 584 18.70 -6.99 -24.31
CA GLY A 584 17.39 -6.53 -24.75
C GLY A 584 16.24 -7.01 -23.85
N ALA A 585 16.25 -8.29 -23.46
CA ALA A 585 15.26 -8.86 -22.55
C ALA A 585 15.33 -8.21 -21.15
N LEU A 586 16.54 -8.00 -20.60
CA LEU A 586 16.75 -7.34 -19.31
C LEU A 586 16.27 -5.88 -19.33
N ARG A 587 16.58 -5.11 -20.39
CA ARG A 587 16.09 -3.74 -20.57
C ARG A 587 14.56 -3.68 -20.63
N SER A 588 13.95 -4.56 -21.43
CA SER A 588 12.49 -4.65 -21.55
C SER A 588 11.85 -4.98 -20.20
N ALA A 589 12.43 -5.93 -19.44
CA ALA A 589 11.93 -6.29 -18.12
C ALA A 589 12.10 -5.15 -17.10
N TRP A 590 13.24 -4.47 -17.10
CA TRP A 590 13.51 -3.31 -16.23
C TRP A 590 12.48 -2.19 -16.42
N ALA A 591 12.12 -1.91 -17.69
CA ALA A 591 11.16 -0.87 -18.04
C ALA A 591 9.71 -1.26 -17.68
N GLN A 592 9.29 -2.48 -18.04
CA GLN A 592 7.88 -2.89 -17.95
C GLN A 592 7.50 -3.51 -16.61
N HIS A 593 8.46 -4.07 -15.86
CA HIS A 593 8.20 -4.83 -14.63
C HIS A 593 9.10 -4.36 -13.49
N PRO A 594 8.72 -3.29 -12.76
CA PRO A 594 9.56 -2.74 -11.69
C PRO A 594 10.03 -3.77 -10.64
N ARG A 595 9.22 -4.81 -10.38
CA ARG A 595 9.56 -5.88 -9.43
C ARG A 595 10.76 -6.75 -9.86
N THR A 596 11.17 -6.72 -11.13
CA THR A 596 12.35 -7.46 -11.61
C THR A 596 13.64 -6.66 -11.42
N ARG A 597 13.58 -5.34 -11.21
CA ARG A 597 14.77 -4.47 -11.13
C ARG A 597 15.78 -4.92 -10.09
N THR A 598 15.34 -5.26 -8.87
CA THR A 598 16.25 -5.75 -7.82
C THR A 598 16.98 -7.02 -8.24
N ALA A 599 16.27 -7.99 -8.85
CA ALA A 599 16.90 -9.24 -9.29
C ALA A 599 17.89 -9.00 -10.43
N ILE A 600 17.54 -8.15 -11.41
CA ILE A 600 18.42 -7.76 -12.50
C ILE A 600 19.67 -7.07 -11.94
N ALA A 601 19.51 -6.09 -11.04
CA ALA A 601 20.63 -5.40 -10.42
C ALA A 601 21.53 -6.37 -9.63
N THR A 602 20.97 -7.33 -8.89
CA THR A 602 21.75 -8.38 -8.21
C THR A 602 22.57 -9.22 -9.19
N CYS A 603 21.96 -9.66 -10.29
CA CYS A 603 22.65 -10.43 -11.33
C CYS A 603 23.80 -9.62 -11.93
N LEU A 604 23.57 -8.36 -12.31
CA LEU A 604 24.58 -7.49 -12.88
C LEU A 604 25.74 -7.24 -11.90
N THR A 605 25.43 -6.99 -10.62
CA THR A 605 26.46 -6.81 -9.58
C THR A 605 27.32 -8.07 -9.45
N ALA A 606 26.70 -9.25 -9.50
CA ALA A 606 27.40 -10.52 -9.41
C ALA A 606 28.29 -10.82 -10.63
N LEU A 607 27.94 -10.37 -11.84
CA LEU A 607 28.77 -10.50 -13.04
C LEU A 607 30.06 -9.68 -12.97
N GLY A 608 30.04 -8.59 -12.20
CA GLY A 608 31.13 -7.63 -12.13
C GLY A 608 31.03 -6.54 -13.20
N PRO A 609 31.81 -5.45 -13.02
CA PRO A 609 31.61 -4.20 -13.76
C PRO A 609 31.86 -4.31 -15.26
N THR A 610 32.88 -5.09 -15.69
CA THR A 610 33.23 -5.21 -17.10
C THR A 610 32.13 -5.91 -17.91
N ALA A 611 31.61 -7.02 -17.39
CA ALA A 611 30.56 -7.79 -18.05
C ALA A 611 29.19 -7.08 -17.98
N ALA A 612 28.93 -6.32 -16.92
CA ALA A 612 27.69 -5.56 -16.74
C ALA A 612 27.67 -4.20 -17.49
N ALA A 613 28.81 -3.75 -18.04
CA ALA A 613 28.96 -2.46 -18.72
C ALA A 613 27.84 -2.12 -19.73
N PRO A 614 27.33 -3.07 -20.56
CA PRO A 614 26.26 -2.79 -21.50
C PRO A 614 24.93 -2.35 -20.88
N LEU A 615 24.75 -2.45 -19.55
CA LEU A 615 23.51 -2.14 -18.83
C LEU A 615 23.72 -1.15 -17.66
N HIS A 616 24.90 -0.55 -17.52
CA HIS A 616 25.19 0.42 -16.46
C HIS A 616 24.30 1.68 -16.51
N ASP A 617 23.87 2.07 -17.70
CA ASP A 617 22.96 3.19 -17.90
C ASP A 617 21.61 3.00 -17.19
N LEU A 618 21.14 1.76 -17.03
CA LEU A 618 19.93 1.45 -16.26
C LEU A 618 20.10 1.81 -14.78
N ALA A 619 21.25 1.44 -14.19
CA ALA A 619 21.55 1.75 -12.80
C ALA A 619 21.76 3.24 -12.58
N ALA A 620 22.48 3.92 -13.49
CA ALA A 620 22.68 5.37 -13.43
C ALA A 620 21.34 6.12 -13.51
N THR A 621 20.46 5.73 -14.43
CA THR A 621 19.12 6.32 -14.58
C THR A 621 18.26 6.04 -13.36
N GLU A 622 18.30 4.83 -12.80
CA GLU A 622 17.50 4.48 -11.62
C GLU A 622 17.85 5.34 -10.40
N LEU A 623 19.13 5.70 -10.23
CA LEU A 623 19.60 6.54 -9.12
C LEU A 623 19.15 8.00 -9.21
N THR A 624 18.78 8.48 -10.40
CA THR A 624 18.27 9.85 -10.58
C THR A 624 16.76 9.95 -10.36
N VAL A 625 16.04 8.81 -10.36
CA VAL A 625 14.58 8.81 -10.15
C VAL A 625 14.26 9.14 -8.69
N PRO A 626 13.53 10.24 -8.41
CA PRO A 626 13.22 10.67 -7.04
C PRO A 626 12.13 9.81 -6.38
N ARG A 627 11.31 9.13 -7.17
CA ARG A 627 10.24 8.24 -6.67
C ARG A 627 10.72 6.80 -6.56
N ARG A 628 10.17 6.08 -5.58
CA ARG A 628 10.40 4.64 -5.40
C ARG A 628 9.75 3.86 -6.54
N HIS A 629 10.39 2.78 -6.97
CA HIS A 629 9.97 2.03 -8.17
C HIS A 629 8.66 1.21 -8.02
N THR A 630 8.14 1.06 -6.81
CA THR A 630 6.98 0.21 -6.48
C THR A 630 5.64 0.94 -6.44
N THR A 631 5.64 2.28 -6.52
CA THR A 631 4.49 3.17 -6.33
C THR A 631 3.35 2.96 -7.34
N HIS A 632 3.66 2.46 -8.54
CA HIS A 632 2.68 2.26 -9.61
C HIS A 632 2.11 0.84 -9.72
N THR A 633 2.60 -0.12 -8.92
CA THR A 633 2.25 -1.55 -9.09
C THR A 633 1.05 -2.01 -8.27
N THR A 634 0.36 -1.07 -7.64
CA THR A 634 -0.78 -1.28 -6.76
C THR A 634 -1.84 -0.22 -7.04
N ARG A 635 -3.13 -0.61 -6.96
CA ARG A 635 -4.24 0.35 -6.94
C ARG A 635 -3.95 1.48 -5.94
N PRO A 636 -4.50 2.69 -6.11
CA PRO A 636 -4.43 3.75 -5.10
C PRO A 636 -4.77 3.17 -3.72
N GLY A 637 -3.81 3.16 -2.79
CA GLY A 637 -3.98 2.60 -1.44
C GLY A 637 -3.49 1.17 -1.20
N GLY A 638 -3.02 0.43 -2.22
CA GLY A 638 -2.32 -0.84 -2.03
C GLY A 638 -0.84 -0.59 -1.76
N HIS A 639 -0.33 -0.94 -0.58
CA HIS A 639 1.12 -0.94 -0.31
C HIS A 639 1.49 -2.32 0.22
N ARG A 640 2.61 -2.89 -0.25
CA ARG A 640 3.15 -4.10 0.36
C ARG A 640 4.20 -3.69 1.36
N SER A 641 4.13 -4.26 2.55
CA SER A 641 4.99 -3.93 3.69
C SER A 641 6.50 -4.07 3.45
N HIS A 642 6.97 -4.57 2.30
CA HIS A 642 8.38 -4.79 1.95
C HIS A 642 8.85 -3.98 0.73
N ASP A 643 8.05 -3.01 0.27
CA ASP A 643 8.41 -2.24 -0.92
C ASP A 643 9.58 -1.28 -0.66
N ILE A 644 9.61 -0.63 0.51
CA ILE A 644 10.71 0.25 0.93
C ILE A 644 12.07 -0.49 0.98
N PRO A 645 12.24 -1.60 1.73
CA PRO A 645 13.55 -2.25 1.81
C PRO A 645 14.01 -2.84 0.46
N ARG A 646 13.08 -3.24 -0.42
CA ARG A 646 13.41 -3.68 -1.78
C ARG A 646 13.93 -2.53 -2.64
N ASP A 647 13.34 -1.36 -2.51
CA ASP A 647 13.82 -0.14 -3.17
C ASP A 647 15.19 0.29 -2.63
N GLU A 648 15.39 0.29 -1.31
CA GLU A 648 16.70 0.59 -0.72
C GLU A 648 17.78 -0.44 -1.11
N ALA A 649 17.42 -1.72 -1.22
CA ALA A 649 18.33 -2.74 -1.72
C ALA A 649 18.69 -2.53 -3.20
N LEU A 650 17.71 -2.18 -4.04
CA LEU A 650 17.94 -1.81 -5.44
C LEU A 650 18.90 -0.62 -5.54
N LEU A 651 18.66 0.46 -4.78
CA LEU A 651 19.53 1.64 -4.78
C LEU A 651 20.96 1.29 -4.36
N ARG A 652 21.14 0.40 -3.38
CA ARG A 652 22.47 -0.06 -2.96
C ARG A 652 23.19 -0.78 -4.09
N LEU A 653 22.52 -1.71 -4.76
CA LEU A 653 23.06 -2.46 -5.90
C LEU A 653 23.38 -1.53 -7.09
N CYS A 654 22.50 -0.59 -7.41
CA CYS A 654 22.75 0.39 -8.47
C CYS A 654 23.96 1.28 -8.17
N ARG A 655 24.15 1.72 -6.91
CA ARG A 655 25.34 2.49 -6.52
C ARG A 655 26.62 1.66 -6.65
N GLU A 656 26.56 0.38 -6.32
CA GLU A 656 27.69 -0.54 -6.47
C GLU A 656 28.08 -0.71 -7.94
N LEU A 657 27.09 -0.92 -8.82
CA LEU A 657 27.30 -1.01 -10.26
C LEU A 657 27.93 0.26 -10.85
N VAL A 658 27.39 1.44 -10.49
CA VAL A 658 27.90 2.72 -11.02
C VAL A 658 29.28 3.06 -10.46
N ARG A 659 29.64 2.65 -9.25
CA ARG A 659 31.00 2.85 -8.70
C ARG A 659 32.05 1.93 -9.33
N GLY A 660 31.63 0.77 -9.80
CA GLY A 660 32.50 -0.18 -10.50
C GLY A 660 32.70 0.12 -11.99
N ALA A 661 31.80 0.93 -12.57
CA ALA A 661 31.87 1.47 -13.93
C ALA A 661 32.98 2.54 -14.05
#